data_AF-A0A925H2W0-F1
#
_entry.id   AF-A0A925H2W0-F1
#
_cell.length_a   1.000
_cell.length_b   1.000
_cell.length_c   1.000
_cell.angle_alpha   90.00
_cell.angle_beta   90.00
_cell.angle_gamma   90.00
#
_symmetry.space_group_name_H-M   'P 1'
#
loop_
_entity.id
_entity.type
_entity.pdbx_description
1 polymer ?
#
loop_
_entity_poly.entity_id
_entity_poly.type
_entity_poly.pdbx_seq_one_letter_code
_entity_poly.pdbx_strand_id
1 'polypeptide(L)'
;MKTKTPHKIARQAIRPVLCLALLCQVAFFNAALPALAQKSDRKSLGHGVAKKSPKGQDNAVSGQRSAPAVTGTVNVSEVAVEQALAPAPSAPTSPKEIHAPLGTDSGGLLAPGGTPLRPEQLPNFAPAETGDAPQVPSPSFSTNFQALDDGLQFIPPDTHGAVGPNHVMSTLNDRIRFQTRTGTIINTITLNSFWASLQGTDPNPPATFDPKVLYDRFNDRWMFTCNANAQSALSATFMGVSQTGDPTGTWNLYRVPPAGAGANWADYPSIGFNRDWIVVQINLFTVSASGFVGPDIYVFNKANLYAGGSGAFTRFTGDNTGTALAVTGGTWTPMIDQDNTTGTLYFAQNWNSTSAILRISKLTGAVGSEVLTPGLTFPQAPNAWVNSHPLLGGGWAPQAGATQAVIFGSRISNNDARMQNFVYRNGTLWGAHTAILTTTPLAPGTTQSAANPSNHSGAQWWQLNPAIENNTFSAPLQFGRIEDPTANNCHNGSGATIAGCTQTGTFFAFPSIAVNKHNDVLIGYTRHSPTTWASAAYSFRYATDAANTMRDPLSFKDGEARYAKSGGGNIRWGDYSSSMVDPVNDRNFWTVQEYADSRINADATSRWATWWANIPVIAGPGDVVISEFRLRGPGGEDDEFVELYNKTDSAITVATTDGSAGWSLVASDGVARFTIPNGEVIPARGHYLGTNSDAYSLASYPAGNGTTATGNITYTTDIPDNAGIALFRTATAANFTLANRFDAAGSAAEANTLYKEGAGYPTLVTPGLNIDYAFYRDLASGTPLDTGDNFNDFLFIDTNGSCAYAVNCTSFDNTRRGRHLGAPGPENLSSPIVRNATIKSSLIDPAQSATAPPNRVRDFTSDAGNQSTFGTLSIRRRFTNNTAANVTRLRFRVVDITTFPVPAGTADLRARTSTTVVVTTSGGPVNVQGTTLEQSSVAPPAQPNGGGFNSTFSAGTITLATPLAPGNSINVRFLLGIQQTGTFRFFLNVEALP
;
A
#
# COMPACT_ATOMS: atom_id res chain seq x y z
N MET A 1 -79.98 -14.59 -14.87
CA MET A 1 -80.74 -15.85 -14.75
C MET A 1 -79.70 -16.96 -14.61
N LYS A 2 -79.64 -17.83 -13.58
CA LYS A 2 -80.65 -18.79 -13.08
C LYS A 2 -81.26 -19.63 -14.22
N THR A 3 -81.24 -20.98 -14.28
CA THR A 3 -80.49 -22.08 -13.62
C THR A 3 -81.06 -23.41 -14.20
N LYS A 4 -80.38 -24.55 -13.99
CA LYS A 4 -80.88 -25.95 -14.11
C LYS A 4 -80.99 -26.61 -15.52
N THR A 5 -80.13 -27.62 -15.74
CA THR A 5 -80.39 -29.10 -15.80
C THR A 5 -81.86 -29.62 -15.76
N PRO A 6 -82.18 -30.93 -16.09
CA PRO A 6 -81.31 -32.13 -16.13
C PRO A 6 -81.58 -33.23 -17.20
N HIS A 7 -80.79 -34.33 -17.13
CA HIS A 7 -81.18 -35.75 -17.43
C HIS A 7 -81.31 -36.24 -18.90
N LYS A 8 -81.07 -37.52 -19.27
CA LYS A 8 -80.53 -38.72 -18.56
C LYS A 8 -80.06 -39.82 -19.55
N ILE A 9 -79.13 -40.69 -19.10
CA ILE A 9 -78.85 -42.08 -19.57
C ILE A 9 -78.25 -42.22 -21.00
N ALA A 10 -77.34 -43.16 -21.38
CA ALA A 10 -76.18 -43.88 -20.79
C ALA A 10 -75.52 -44.73 -21.96
N ARG A 11 -74.60 -45.72 -21.87
CA ARG A 11 -73.85 -46.40 -20.78
C ARG A 11 -72.60 -47.20 -21.32
N GLN A 12 -71.40 -46.64 -21.55
CA GLN A 12 -70.20 -47.53 -21.70
C GLN A 12 -68.81 -46.91 -21.42
N ALA A 13 -68.02 -47.66 -20.64
CA ALA A 13 -66.57 -47.92 -20.68
C ALA A 13 -65.49 -46.80 -20.68
N ILE A 14 -64.65 -46.87 -19.64
CA ILE A 14 -63.18 -46.61 -19.59
C ILE A 14 -62.67 -45.15 -19.54
N ARG A 15 -62.23 -44.77 -18.34
CA ARG A 15 -61.30 -43.70 -17.92
C ARG A 15 -60.82 -44.04 -16.49
N PRO A 16 -59.75 -43.43 -15.95
CA PRO A 16 -58.55 -42.88 -16.58
C PRO A 16 -57.26 -43.46 -15.96
N VAL A 17 -56.08 -43.02 -16.42
CA VAL A 17 -54.84 -43.11 -15.64
C VAL A 17 -54.58 -41.76 -14.97
N LEU A 18 -54.24 -41.76 -13.68
CA LEU A 18 -53.75 -40.57 -12.96
C LEU A 18 -52.70 -41.00 -11.91
N CYS A 19 -51.86 -40.06 -11.50
CA CYS A 19 -50.64 -40.27 -10.72
C CYS A 19 -50.85 -40.95 -9.35
N LEU A 20 -50.03 -41.96 -9.04
CA LEU A 20 -49.24 -42.00 -7.80
C LEU A 20 -48.10 -43.03 -7.88
N ALA A 21 -46.97 -42.76 -7.22
CA ALA A 21 -45.92 -43.75 -6.96
C ALA A 21 -45.15 -43.34 -5.69
N LEU A 22 -45.21 -44.16 -4.63
CA LEU A 22 -44.51 -43.91 -3.36
C LEU A 22 -44.24 -45.22 -2.61
N LEU A 23 -42.96 -45.45 -2.25
CA LEU A 23 -42.43 -46.36 -1.21
C LEU A 23 -42.75 -47.88 -1.21
N CYS A 24 -41.65 -48.68 -1.11
CA CYS A 24 -41.49 -49.92 -0.29
C CYS A 24 -42.31 -51.20 -0.66
N GLN A 25 -41.89 -52.46 -0.37
CA GLN A 25 -40.63 -53.03 0.17
C GLN A 25 -40.54 -54.57 -0.06
N VAL A 26 -39.35 -55.16 0.20
CA VAL A 26 -39.09 -56.56 0.68
C VAL A 26 -39.22 -57.79 -0.28
N ALA A 27 -38.05 -58.33 -0.65
CA ALA A 27 -37.53 -59.73 -0.68
C ALA A 27 -38.38 -60.97 -1.12
N PHE A 28 -37.71 -61.96 -1.76
CA PHE A 28 -37.40 -63.28 -1.12
C PHE A 28 -36.48 -64.26 -1.93
N PHE A 29 -35.86 -65.20 -1.20
CA PHE A 29 -35.25 -66.52 -1.58
C PHE A 29 -33.96 -66.68 -2.45
N ASN A 30 -32.83 -66.84 -1.72
CA ASN A 30 -31.91 -68.02 -1.69
C ASN A 30 -31.08 -68.56 -2.88
N ALA A 31 -29.76 -68.39 -2.73
CA ALA A 31 -28.74 -69.43 -2.43
C ALA A 31 -28.24 -70.48 -3.48
N ALA A 32 -26.92 -70.44 -3.74
CA ALA A 32 -26.08 -71.64 -3.93
C ALA A 32 -24.59 -71.41 -3.52
N LEU A 33 -24.16 -72.28 -2.59
CA LEU A 33 -22.84 -72.63 -2.01
C LEU A 33 -21.70 -72.98 -3.02
N PRO A 34 -20.44 -73.33 -2.62
CA PRO A 34 -19.67 -73.10 -1.36
C PRO A 34 -18.12 -72.83 -1.53
N ALA A 35 -17.39 -72.82 -0.39
CA ALA A 35 -16.04 -73.42 -0.16
C ALA A 35 -14.74 -72.69 -0.63
N LEU A 36 -13.59 -72.75 0.08
CA LEU A 36 -13.30 -73.23 1.46
C LEU A 36 -12.09 -72.49 2.11
N ALA A 37 -12.00 -72.64 3.44
CA ALA A 37 -11.04 -72.12 4.43
C ALA A 37 -9.52 -72.11 4.16
N GLN A 38 -8.83 -71.21 4.89
CA GLN A 38 -7.73 -71.64 5.77
C GLN A 38 -7.69 -70.82 7.08
N LYS A 39 -6.92 -71.28 8.09
CA LYS A 39 -6.95 -70.78 9.48
C LYS A 39 -5.69 -70.02 9.89
N SER A 40 -5.90 -69.08 10.81
CA SER A 40 -4.97 -68.38 11.71
C SER A 40 -3.65 -69.05 12.09
N ASP A 41 -2.61 -68.23 12.31
CA ASP A 41 -1.96 -68.17 13.64
C ASP A 41 -1.43 -66.76 14.00
N ARG A 42 -0.77 -66.60 15.16
CA ARG A 42 -0.73 -65.37 15.98
C ARG A 42 0.60 -64.58 16.02
N LYS A 43 0.50 -63.36 16.60
CA LYS A 43 1.54 -62.44 17.16
C LYS A 43 2.27 -61.54 16.14
N SER A 44 2.62 -60.27 16.45
CA SER A 44 2.29 -59.42 17.62
C SER A 44 2.66 -57.93 17.44
N LEU A 45 1.99 -57.05 18.22
CA LEU A 45 2.41 -55.69 18.65
C LEU A 45 2.45 -54.54 17.61
N GLY A 46 2.13 -53.33 18.07
CA GLY A 46 2.33 -52.05 17.36
C GLY A 46 1.04 -51.23 17.13
N HIS A 47 0.83 -50.15 17.89
CA HIS A 47 -0.26 -49.19 17.64
C HIS A 47 0.13 -48.18 16.55
N GLY A 48 -0.80 -47.86 15.65
CA GLY A 48 -0.61 -46.86 14.59
C GLY A 48 -1.94 -46.42 13.97
N VAL A 49 -2.76 -45.66 14.71
CA VAL A 49 -4.06 -45.19 14.23
C VAL A 49 -3.88 -44.01 13.26
N ALA A 50 -3.62 -44.33 12.00
CA ALA A 50 -3.71 -43.37 10.90
C ALA A 50 -5.18 -42.96 10.69
N LYS A 51 -5.62 -41.90 11.39
CA LYS A 51 -6.86 -41.20 11.03
C LYS A 51 -6.74 -40.74 9.58
N LYS A 52 -7.54 -41.31 8.67
CA LYS A 52 -7.73 -40.72 7.34
C LYS A 52 -8.42 -39.36 7.54
N SER A 53 -7.69 -38.28 7.32
CA SER A 53 -8.27 -36.98 7.04
C SER A 53 -9.27 -37.12 5.88
N PRO A 54 -10.43 -36.44 5.90
CA PRO A 54 -11.28 -36.36 4.72
C PRO A 54 -10.47 -35.76 3.56
N LYS A 55 -10.62 -36.33 2.35
CA LYS A 55 -10.18 -35.61 1.15
C LYS A 55 -11.09 -34.41 0.97
N GLY A 56 -10.51 -33.21 0.86
CA GLY A 56 -11.22 -32.07 0.28
C GLY A 56 -11.66 -32.41 -1.15
N GLN A 57 -12.74 -31.78 -1.60
CA GLN A 57 -13.06 -31.77 -3.03
C GLN A 57 -12.34 -30.58 -3.66
N ASP A 58 -11.23 -30.86 -4.34
CA ASP A 58 -10.45 -29.86 -5.05
C ASP A 58 -11.21 -29.42 -6.31
N ASN A 59 -11.87 -28.26 -6.25
CA ASN A 59 -12.61 -27.66 -7.37
C ASN A 59 -11.65 -26.98 -8.36
N ALA A 60 -10.51 -27.62 -8.63
CA ALA A 60 -9.43 -27.08 -9.44
C ALA A 60 -9.81 -27.08 -10.93
N VAL A 61 -9.94 -25.90 -11.51
CA VAL A 61 -10.18 -25.68 -12.94
C VAL A 61 -8.85 -25.35 -13.60
N SER A 62 -8.51 -26.06 -14.69
CA SER A 62 -7.35 -25.73 -15.53
C SER A 62 -7.77 -24.80 -16.68
N GLY A 63 -6.99 -23.74 -16.89
CA GLY A 63 -7.33 -22.73 -17.90
C GLY A 63 -6.96 -23.15 -19.33
N GLN A 64 -7.62 -22.54 -20.32
CA GLN A 64 -7.33 -22.76 -21.74
C GLN A 64 -6.31 -21.74 -22.25
N ARG A 65 -5.26 -22.18 -22.94
CA ARG A 65 -4.26 -21.26 -23.51
C ARG A 65 -4.81 -20.56 -24.74
N SER A 66 -4.57 -19.26 -24.83
CA SER A 66 -5.08 -18.39 -25.92
C SER A 66 -4.10 -17.26 -26.22
N ALA A 67 -4.32 -16.56 -27.33
CA ALA A 67 -3.53 -15.42 -27.78
C ALA A 67 -4.44 -14.23 -28.14
N PRO A 68 -3.94 -12.99 -28.10
CA PRO A 68 -4.66 -11.82 -28.61
C PRO A 68 -4.89 -11.93 -30.12
N ALA A 69 -5.97 -11.34 -30.60
CA ALA A 69 -6.34 -11.34 -32.02
C ALA A 69 -5.57 -10.28 -32.83
N VAL A 70 -5.11 -9.22 -32.18
CA VAL A 70 -4.27 -8.14 -32.73
C VAL A 70 -3.30 -7.71 -31.64
N THR A 71 -2.06 -7.38 -32.01
CA THR A 71 -1.11 -6.66 -31.15
C THR A 71 -0.68 -5.37 -31.84
N GLY A 72 -0.25 -4.38 -31.07
CA GLY A 72 0.21 -3.10 -31.60
C GLY A 72 0.94 -2.28 -30.56
N THR A 73 1.23 -1.02 -30.90
CA THR A 73 1.90 -0.05 -30.03
C THR A 73 1.32 1.33 -30.24
N VAL A 74 1.37 2.17 -29.21
CA VAL A 74 1.10 3.60 -29.30
C VAL A 74 2.20 4.38 -28.60
N ASN A 75 2.57 5.55 -29.11
CA ASN A 75 3.34 6.55 -28.37
C ASN A 75 2.40 7.72 -28.03
N VAL A 76 2.13 7.92 -26.73
CA VAL A 76 1.16 8.92 -26.27
C VAL A 76 1.58 10.34 -26.65
N SER A 77 2.87 10.65 -26.64
CA SER A 77 3.39 11.97 -27.01
C SER A 77 3.26 12.26 -28.50
N GLU A 78 3.36 11.24 -29.37
CA GLU A 78 3.12 11.40 -30.82
C GLU A 78 1.63 11.65 -31.08
N VAL A 79 0.75 10.83 -30.51
CA VAL A 79 -0.72 11.01 -30.62
C VAL A 79 -1.18 12.37 -30.08
N ALA A 80 -0.56 12.88 -29.01
CA ALA A 80 -0.86 14.21 -28.49
C ALA A 80 -0.52 15.34 -29.49
N VAL A 81 0.58 15.21 -30.26
CA VAL A 81 0.93 16.15 -31.31
C VAL A 81 -0.01 16.02 -32.51
N GLU A 82 -0.35 14.81 -32.92
CA GLU A 82 -1.34 14.57 -33.99
C GLU A 82 -2.72 15.18 -33.66
N GLN A 83 -3.20 15.00 -32.43
CA GLN A 83 -4.48 15.57 -32.00
C GLN A 83 -4.45 17.10 -31.83
N ALA A 84 -3.30 17.68 -31.46
CA ALA A 84 -3.13 19.14 -31.42
C ALA A 84 -3.11 19.78 -32.83
N LEU A 85 -2.81 19.01 -33.87
CA LEU A 85 -2.85 19.45 -35.28
C LEU A 85 -4.19 19.14 -35.98
N ALA A 86 -5.02 18.27 -35.39
CA ALA A 86 -6.32 17.91 -35.94
C ALA A 86 -7.37 19.02 -35.72
N PRO A 87 -8.32 19.23 -36.66
CA PRO A 87 -9.46 20.10 -36.41
C PRO A 87 -10.29 19.59 -35.22
N ALA A 88 -10.65 20.49 -34.30
CA ALA A 88 -11.48 20.14 -33.15
C ALA A 88 -12.83 19.54 -33.62
N PRO A 89 -13.23 18.35 -33.14
CA PRO A 89 -14.49 17.73 -33.55
C PRO A 89 -15.67 18.57 -33.07
N SER A 90 -16.71 18.69 -33.91
CA SER A 90 -17.95 19.35 -33.52
C SER A 90 -18.58 18.63 -32.33
N ALA A 91 -18.80 19.36 -31.22
CA ALA A 91 -19.51 18.82 -30.07
C ALA A 91 -20.91 18.31 -30.48
N PRO A 92 -21.32 17.11 -30.04
CA PRO A 92 -22.62 16.57 -30.40
C PRO A 92 -23.76 17.39 -29.76
N THR A 93 -24.93 17.40 -30.39
CA THR A 93 -26.11 18.13 -29.89
C THR A 93 -26.68 17.58 -28.57
N SER A 94 -26.23 16.40 -28.16
CA SER A 94 -26.52 15.72 -26.90
C SER A 94 -25.38 14.75 -26.56
N PRO A 95 -25.03 14.54 -25.29
CA PRO A 95 -24.00 13.57 -24.91
C PRO A 95 -24.44 12.14 -25.29
N LYS A 96 -23.50 11.32 -25.76
CA LYS A 96 -23.76 9.90 -26.01
C LYS A 96 -23.73 9.12 -24.70
N GLU A 97 -24.79 8.36 -24.42
CA GLU A 97 -24.80 7.41 -23.29
C GLU A 97 -23.87 6.22 -23.60
N ILE A 98 -22.91 5.95 -22.71
CA ILE A 98 -22.17 4.69 -22.64
C ILE A 98 -23.05 3.69 -21.88
N HIS A 99 -22.99 2.42 -22.30
CA HIS A 99 -23.86 1.37 -21.78
C HIS A 99 -23.78 1.27 -20.26
N ALA A 100 -24.93 1.06 -19.61
CA ALA A 100 -24.96 0.79 -18.18
C ALA A 100 -24.51 -0.66 -17.92
N PRO A 101 -23.52 -0.90 -17.05
CA PRO A 101 -22.92 -2.22 -16.84
C PRO A 101 -23.93 -3.15 -16.21
N LEU A 102 -24.25 -4.21 -16.94
CA LEU A 102 -25.52 -4.91 -16.84
C LEU A 102 -25.62 -5.77 -15.57
N GLY A 103 -26.86 -5.97 -15.12
CA GLY A 103 -27.17 -6.75 -13.93
C GLY A 103 -26.74 -8.21 -14.07
N THR A 104 -25.94 -8.68 -13.13
CA THR A 104 -25.49 -10.08 -13.03
C THR A 104 -26.25 -10.78 -11.90
N ASP A 105 -27.16 -11.71 -12.23
CA ASP A 105 -28.04 -12.38 -11.27
C ASP A 105 -27.32 -13.43 -10.41
N SER A 106 -26.45 -13.00 -9.48
CA SER A 106 -25.82 -13.87 -8.46
C SER A 106 -26.70 -14.11 -7.23
N GLY A 107 -27.68 -13.23 -6.96
CA GLY A 107 -28.45 -13.21 -5.71
C GLY A 107 -29.29 -14.46 -5.38
N GLY A 108 -29.45 -15.40 -6.33
CA GLY A 108 -30.09 -16.70 -6.12
C GLY A 108 -29.13 -17.85 -5.78
N LEU A 109 -27.80 -17.66 -5.87
CA LEU A 109 -26.83 -18.73 -5.73
C LEU A 109 -26.54 -19.02 -4.25
N LEU A 110 -26.69 -20.29 -3.85
CA LEU A 110 -26.45 -20.77 -2.49
C LEU A 110 -24.97 -21.16 -2.30
N ALA A 111 -24.41 -20.87 -1.12
CA ALA A 111 -23.07 -21.34 -0.73
C ALA A 111 -23.03 -22.89 -0.58
N PRO A 112 -21.83 -23.51 -0.57
CA PRO A 112 -21.67 -24.94 -0.28
C PRO A 112 -22.19 -25.29 1.11
N GLY A 113 -22.57 -26.57 1.30
CA GLY A 113 -23.31 -27.03 2.48
C GLY A 113 -22.63 -26.71 3.82
N GLY A 114 -23.27 -25.83 4.59
CA GLY A 114 -22.88 -25.44 5.95
C GLY A 114 -23.95 -24.53 6.57
N THR A 115 -23.96 -24.40 7.89
CA THR A 115 -24.82 -23.44 8.58
C THR A 115 -24.21 -22.04 8.45
N PRO A 116 -24.99 -20.98 8.17
CA PRO A 116 -24.55 -19.60 8.36
C PRO A 116 -24.00 -19.39 9.77
N LEU A 117 -23.01 -18.50 9.91
CA LEU A 117 -22.48 -18.15 11.22
C LEU A 117 -23.56 -17.43 12.03
N ARG A 118 -23.70 -17.84 13.30
CA ARG A 118 -24.55 -17.13 14.25
C ARG A 118 -23.87 -15.84 14.71
N PRO A 119 -24.62 -14.84 15.23
CA PRO A 119 -24.02 -13.60 15.74
C PRO A 119 -22.92 -13.84 16.79
N GLU A 120 -23.07 -14.84 17.66
CA GLU A 120 -22.06 -15.20 18.67
C GLU A 120 -20.78 -15.87 18.11
N GLN A 121 -20.75 -16.18 16.81
CA GLN A 121 -19.59 -16.76 16.11
C GLN A 121 -18.84 -15.74 15.24
N LEU A 122 -19.40 -14.54 15.08
CA LEU A 122 -18.73 -13.41 14.46
C LEU A 122 -17.91 -12.67 15.54
N PRO A 123 -16.77 -12.04 15.18
CA PRO A 123 -16.14 -11.03 16.03
C PRO A 123 -17.15 -9.97 16.47
N ASN A 124 -16.88 -9.30 17.60
CA ASN A 124 -17.71 -8.19 18.05
C ASN A 124 -17.52 -6.98 17.11
N PHE A 125 -18.21 -7.01 15.97
CA PHE A 125 -18.47 -5.88 15.09
C PHE A 125 -19.46 -4.96 15.79
N ALA A 126 -19.02 -4.33 16.88
CA ALA A 126 -19.80 -3.32 17.57
C ALA A 126 -20.23 -2.27 16.53
N PRO A 127 -21.53 -1.94 16.42
CA PRO A 127 -21.93 -0.79 15.63
C PRO A 127 -21.19 0.44 16.18
N ALA A 128 -20.76 1.34 15.30
CA ALA A 128 -20.21 2.63 15.73
C ALA A 128 -21.21 3.26 16.72
N GLU A 129 -20.75 3.58 17.94
CA GLU A 129 -21.67 3.86 19.04
C GLU A 129 -22.60 5.03 18.72
N THR A 130 -23.84 4.92 19.21
CA THR A 130 -24.94 5.79 18.81
C THR A 130 -24.70 7.25 19.21
N GLY A 131 -24.30 8.08 18.24
CA GLY A 131 -24.42 9.54 18.26
C GLY A 131 -23.38 10.33 19.06
N ASP A 132 -22.90 9.81 20.20
CA ASP A 132 -22.15 10.60 21.19
C ASP A 132 -20.64 10.26 21.32
N ALA A 133 -20.10 9.34 20.51
CA ALA A 133 -18.66 9.12 20.45
C ALA A 133 -17.96 10.34 19.81
N PRO A 134 -16.86 10.87 20.40
CA PRO A 134 -16.21 12.08 19.87
C PRO A 134 -15.67 11.83 18.46
N GLN A 135 -16.24 12.57 17.50
CA GLN A 135 -15.91 12.52 16.08
C GLN A 135 -14.41 12.78 15.86
N VAL A 136 -13.72 11.81 15.26
CA VAL A 136 -12.29 11.88 14.92
C VAL A 136 -12.17 12.07 13.41
N PRO A 137 -11.84 13.28 12.92
CA PRO A 137 -11.77 13.53 11.49
C PRO A 137 -10.64 12.75 10.82
N SER A 138 -10.85 12.39 9.56
CA SER A 138 -9.79 11.93 8.66
C SER A 138 -8.73 13.04 8.48
N PRO A 139 -7.43 12.70 8.32
CA PRO A 139 -6.37 13.69 8.15
C PRO A 139 -6.57 14.47 6.84
N SER A 140 -6.19 15.76 6.84
CA SER A 140 -6.24 16.64 5.67
C SER A 140 -5.30 16.17 4.55
N PHE A 141 -5.65 16.51 3.31
CA PHE A 141 -4.78 16.31 2.15
C PHE A 141 -3.64 17.35 2.11
N SER A 142 -2.51 16.98 1.53
CA SER A 142 -1.34 17.84 1.32
C SER A 142 -1.45 18.70 0.06
N THR A 143 -2.08 18.13 -0.97
CA THR A 143 -2.36 18.78 -2.26
C THR A 143 -3.58 18.12 -2.90
N ASN A 144 -4.38 18.91 -3.61
CA ASN A 144 -5.47 18.47 -4.44
C ASN A 144 -5.50 19.29 -5.75
N PHE A 145 -6.02 18.72 -6.83
CA PHE A 145 -6.12 19.41 -8.12
C PHE A 145 -7.14 18.77 -9.06
N GLN A 146 -7.62 19.55 -10.02
CA GLN A 146 -8.52 19.05 -11.06
C GLN A 146 -7.83 17.98 -11.91
N ALA A 147 -8.50 16.85 -12.08
CA ALA A 147 -8.11 15.81 -13.01
C ALA A 147 -8.71 16.13 -14.38
N LEU A 148 -9.83 15.50 -14.76
CA LEU A 148 -10.54 15.71 -16.01
C LEU A 148 -11.91 16.38 -15.80
N ASP A 149 -12.16 17.41 -16.60
CA ASP A 149 -13.40 18.17 -16.76
C ASP A 149 -14.45 17.44 -17.63
N ASP A 150 -15.70 17.91 -17.70
CA ASP A 150 -16.69 17.33 -18.63
C ASP A 150 -16.34 17.61 -20.09
N GLY A 151 -16.02 16.57 -20.86
CA GLY A 151 -15.75 16.68 -22.30
C GLY A 151 -16.99 16.93 -23.17
N LEU A 152 -18.19 16.99 -22.56
CA LEU A 152 -19.53 17.15 -23.14
C LEU A 152 -19.99 16.05 -24.12
N GLN A 153 -19.07 15.24 -24.66
CA GLN A 153 -19.36 14.21 -25.66
C GLN A 153 -20.05 12.96 -25.10
N PHE A 154 -19.80 12.58 -23.83
CA PHE A 154 -20.23 11.30 -23.26
C PHE A 154 -20.80 11.41 -21.83
N ILE A 155 -21.49 10.35 -21.41
CA ILE A 155 -21.97 10.09 -20.04
C ILE A 155 -22.15 8.56 -19.86
N PRO A 156 -21.76 7.94 -18.74
CA PRO A 156 -20.89 8.41 -17.66
C PRO A 156 -19.43 8.73 -18.09
N PRO A 157 -18.63 9.40 -17.24
CA PRO A 157 -17.18 9.46 -17.37
C PRO A 157 -16.45 8.16 -16.99
N ASP A 158 -16.97 7.44 -15.99
CA ASP A 158 -16.36 6.25 -15.34
C ASP A 158 -14.94 6.50 -14.82
N THR A 159 -14.88 7.10 -13.63
CA THR A 159 -13.69 7.70 -13.03
C THR A 159 -12.63 6.67 -12.62
N HIS A 160 -11.53 6.56 -13.37
CA HIS A 160 -10.33 5.86 -12.92
C HIS A 160 -9.05 6.69 -13.05
N GLY A 161 -8.03 6.29 -12.31
CA GLY A 161 -6.69 6.83 -12.45
C GLY A 161 -5.66 6.08 -11.63
N ALA A 162 -4.39 6.38 -11.89
CA ALA A 162 -3.23 5.85 -11.17
C ALA A 162 -2.13 6.92 -11.07
N VAL A 163 -1.20 6.73 -10.13
CA VAL A 163 -0.07 7.62 -9.85
C VAL A 163 1.21 6.80 -9.90
N GLY A 164 2.23 7.32 -10.57
CA GLY A 164 3.59 6.82 -10.60
C GLY A 164 4.56 7.72 -9.79
N PRO A 165 5.88 7.53 -9.92
CA PRO A 165 6.88 8.36 -9.23
C PRO A 165 6.89 9.82 -9.68
N ASN A 166 6.63 10.07 -10.98
CA ASN A 166 6.70 11.40 -11.60
C ASN A 166 5.35 11.90 -12.12
N HIS A 167 4.45 10.97 -12.46
CA HIS A 167 3.26 11.22 -13.29
C HIS A 167 1.97 10.77 -12.62
N VAL A 168 0.87 11.39 -13.03
CA VAL A 168 -0.51 11.07 -12.65
C VAL A 168 -1.29 10.88 -13.95
N MET A 169 -2.04 9.78 -14.05
CA MET A 169 -2.81 9.42 -15.24
C MET A 169 -4.28 9.25 -14.84
N SER A 170 -5.16 10.05 -15.44
CA SER A 170 -6.61 9.97 -15.28
C SER A 170 -7.24 9.48 -16.57
N THR A 171 -8.16 8.52 -16.48
CA THR A 171 -8.73 7.81 -17.64
C THR A 171 -10.24 7.77 -17.52
N LEU A 172 -10.93 8.37 -18.48
CA LEU A 172 -12.40 8.40 -18.60
C LEU A 172 -12.82 7.85 -19.97
N ASN A 173 -14.10 7.51 -20.12
CA ASN A 173 -14.68 6.97 -21.36
C ASN A 173 -14.39 7.79 -22.62
N ASP A 174 -14.18 9.10 -22.49
CA ASP A 174 -13.89 10.00 -23.62
C ASP A 174 -12.38 10.24 -23.83
N ARG A 175 -11.64 10.48 -22.75
CA ARG A 175 -10.23 10.92 -22.83
C ARG A 175 -9.38 10.56 -21.61
N ILE A 176 -8.07 10.63 -21.84
CA ILE A 176 -6.99 10.37 -20.90
C ILE A 176 -6.22 11.67 -20.68
N ARG A 177 -5.91 12.02 -19.44
CA ARG A 177 -5.07 13.16 -19.08
C ARG A 177 -3.85 12.71 -18.31
N PHE A 178 -2.71 13.28 -18.68
CA PHE A 178 -1.42 13.02 -18.06
C PHE A 178 -0.95 14.32 -17.39
N GLN A 179 -0.66 14.25 -16.10
CA GLN A 179 -0.28 15.37 -15.25
C GLN A 179 1.01 15.05 -14.48
N THR A 180 1.73 16.10 -14.09
CA THR A 180 2.70 16.01 -13.00
C THR A 180 2.00 15.69 -11.67
N ARG A 181 2.74 15.24 -10.66
CA ARG A 181 2.22 15.05 -9.29
C ARG A 181 1.82 16.34 -8.56
N THR A 182 1.93 17.51 -9.20
CA THR A 182 1.39 18.80 -8.73
C THR A 182 0.21 19.31 -9.58
N GLY A 183 -0.33 18.48 -10.48
CA GLY A 183 -1.50 18.80 -11.29
C GLY A 183 -1.22 19.57 -12.58
N THR A 184 0.02 19.97 -12.85
CA THR A 184 0.41 20.58 -14.13
C THR A 184 0.12 19.61 -15.28
N ILE A 185 -0.72 20.00 -16.24
CA ILE A 185 -1.10 19.18 -17.40
C ILE A 185 0.09 19.06 -18.35
N ILE A 186 0.41 17.83 -18.74
CA ILE A 186 1.47 17.51 -19.72
C ILE A 186 0.83 17.37 -21.10
N ASN A 187 -0.18 16.50 -21.22
CA ASN A 187 -1.04 16.41 -22.40
C ASN A 187 -2.40 15.76 -22.05
N THR A 188 -3.30 15.66 -23.04
CA THR A 188 -4.59 14.96 -22.95
C THR A 188 -4.91 14.40 -24.34
N ILE A 189 -5.31 13.13 -24.44
CA ILE A 189 -5.67 12.46 -25.71
C ILE A 189 -6.99 11.69 -25.57
N THR A 190 -7.71 11.45 -26.66
CA THR A 190 -8.97 10.67 -26.61
C THR A 190 -8.71 9.17 -26.34
N LEU A 191 -9.62 8.50 -25.62
CA LEU A 191 -9.47 7.08 -25.26
C LEU A 191 -9.31 6.20 -26.51
N ASN A 192 -10.17 6.40 -27.52
CA ASN A 192 -10.11 5.66 -28.80
C ASN A 192 -8.75 5.82 -29.51
N SER A 193 -8.08 6.97 -29.38
CA SER A 193 -6.79 7.21 -30.06
C SER A 193 -5.62 6.46 -29.45
N PHE A 194 -5.61 6.31 -28.12
CA PHE A 194 -4.64 5.46 -27.43
C PHE A 194 -4.70 4.01 -27.94
N TRP A 195 -5.91 3.52 -28.25
CA TRP A 195 -6.14 2.15 -28.69
C TRP A 195 -6.24 1.96 -30.21
N ALA A 196 -5.99 3.00 -31.02
CA ALA A 196 -6.27 2.99 -32.46
C ALA A 196 -5.57 1.84 -33.22
N SER A 197 -4.33 1.48 -32.83
CA SER A 197 -3.59 0.39 -33.46
C SER A 197 -4.21 -1.01 -33.26
N LEU A 198 -5.23 -1.15 -32.41
CA LEU A 198 -5.96 -2.41 -32.17
C LEU A 198 -7.21 -2.58 -33.05
N GLN A 199 -7.52 -1.64 -33.95
CA GLN A 199 -8.67 -1.72 -34.87
C GLN A 199 -8.75 -3.05 -35.64
N GLY A 200 -7.61 -3.57 -36.10
CA GLY A 200 -7.54 -4.84 -36.81
C GLY A 200 -8.33 -4.83 -38.13
N THR A 201 -9.40 -5.61 -38.19
CA THR A 201 -10.28 -5.72 -39.37
C THR A 201 -11.64 -5.03 -39.20
N ASP A 202 -11.84 -4.24 -38.13
CA ASP A 202 -13.04 -3.41 -37.99
C ASP A 202 -13.02 -2.27 -39.02
N PRO A 203 -14.08 -2.06 -39.83
CA PRO A 203 -14.14 -0.92 -40.74
C PRO A 203 -14.24 0.44 -40.03
N ASN A 204 -14.49 0.48 -38.72
CA ASN A 204 -14.59 1.70 -37.92
C ASN A 204 -13.44 1.79 -36.89
N PRO A 205 -13.08 3.00 -36.43
CA PRO A 205 -12.23 3.17 -35.25
C PRO A 205 -12.85 2.47 -34.02
N PRO A 206 -12.05 1.90 -33.11
CA PRO A 206 -12.56 1.22 -31.92
C PRO A 206 -13.47 2.12 -31.09
N ALA A 207 -14.66 1.64 -30.74
CA ALA A 207 -15.56 2.32 -29.80
C ALA A 207 -15.25 1.85 -28.37
N THR A 208 -14.26 2.49 -27.73
CA THR A 208 -13.77 2.10 -26.39
C THR A 208 -14.59 2.69 -25.25
N PHE A 209 -14.62 1.96 -24.12
CA PHE A 209 -15.35 2.29 -22.90
C PHE A 209 -14.82 1.48 -21.70
N ASP A 210 -15.28 1.77 -20.48
CA ASP A 210 -14.85 1.16 -19.21
C ASP A 210 -13.32 1.18 -18.95
N PRO A 211 -12.62 2.33 -18.98
CA PRO A 211 -11.19 2.40 -18.74
C PRO A 211 -10.81 2.15 -17.28
N LYS A 212 -9.81 1.29 -17.03
CA LYS A 212 -9.18 1.10 -15.71
C LYS A 212 -7.67 0.98 -15.81
N VAL A 213 -6.95 1.86 -15.10
CA VAL A 213 -5.47 1.97 -15.11
C VAL A 213 -4.88 1.73 -13.72
N LEU A 214 -3.78 0.98 -13.66
CA LEU A 214 -3.01 0.67 -12.46
C LEU A 214 -1.51 0.94 -12.68
N TYR A 215 -0.75 1.03 -11.59
CA TYR A 215 0.71 1.20 -11.61
C TYR A 215 1.43 0.11 -10.80
N ASP A 216 2.36 -0.58 -11.45
CA ASP A 216 3.27 -1.55 -10.83
C ASP A 216 4.55 -0.82 -10.38
N ARG A 217 4.55 -0.44 -9.10
CA ARG A 217 5.67 0.22 -8.41
C ARG A 217 6.92 -0.65 -8.22
N PHE A 218 6.84 -1.95 -8.47
CA PHE A 218 7.94 -2.89 -8.30
C PHE A 218 8.71 -3.11 -9.62
N ASN A 219 8.05 -2.88 -10.76
CA ASN A 219 8.63 -3.02 -12.09
C ASN A 219 8.76 -1.68 -12.83
N ASP A 220 8.29 -0.56 -12.24
CA ASP A 220 8.25 0.77 -12.86
C ASP A 220 7.38 0.79 -14.12
N ARG A 221 6.14 0.28 -14.06
CA ARG A 221 5.28 0.09 -15.25
C ARG A 221 3.82 0.43 -15.01
N TRP A 222 3.17 0.98 -16.04
CA TRP A 222 1.73 1.22 -16.07
C TRP A 222 1.00 0.06 -16.76
N MET A 223 -0.22 -0.21 -16.31
CA MET A 223 -1.10 -1.26 -16.82
C MET A 223 -2.48 -0.67 -17.06
N PHE A 224 -3.02 -0.85 -18.26
CA PHE A 224 -4.27 -0.21 -18.67
C PHE A 224 -5.17 -1.22 -19.38
N THR A 225 -6.46 -1.21 -19.07
CA THR A 225 -7.48 -2.01 -19.75
C THR A 225 -8.71 -1.17 -20.05
N CYS A 226 -9.44 -1.55 -21.09
CA CYS A 226 -10.79 -1.07 -21.38
C CYS A 226 -11.56 -2.14 -22.19
N ASN A 227 -12.86 -1.98 -22.35
CA ASN A 227 -13.63 -2.73 -23.34
C ASN A 227 -13.76 -1.92 -24.63
N ALA A 228 -14.14 -2.60 -25.72
CA ALA A 228 -14.37 -2.03 -27.03
C ALA A 228 -15.57 -2.68 -27.72
N ASN A 229 -16.29 -1.89 -28.51
CA ASN A 229 -17.39 -2.31 -29.37
C ASN A 229 -18.48 -3.08 -28.60
N ALA A 230 -19.12 -2.41 -27.64
CA ALA A 230 -20.26 -2.94 -26.88
C ALA A 230 -21.38 -3.47 -27.79
N GLN A 231 -22.11 -4.50 -27.34
CA GLN A 231 -23.26 -5.10 -28.03
C GLN A 231 -22.99 -5.50 -29.51
N SER A 232 -21.74 -5.78 -29.86
CA SER A 232 -21.31 -6.08 -31.23
C SER A 232 -20.58 -7.41 -31.34
N ALA A 233 -20.72 -8.06 -32.50
CA ALA A 233 -19.91 -9.22 -32.89
C ALA A 233 -18.39 -8.92 -32.90
N LEU A 234 -18.01 -7.64 -33.01
CA LEU A 234 -16.62 -7.16 -32.99
C LEU A 234 -16.15 -6.71 -31.59
N SER A 235 -16.90 -7.05 -30.52
CA SER A 235 -16.51 -6.75 -29.14
C SER A 235 -15.16 -7.36 -28.76
N ALA A 236 -14.42 -6.66 -27.90
CA ALA A 236 -13.14 -7.10 -27.34
C ALA A 236 -12.85 -6.39 -26.03
N THR A 237 -11.96 -6.97 -25.23
CA THR A 237 -11.24 -6.28 -24.16
C THR A 237 -9.86 -5.91 -24.69
N PHE A 238 -9.39 -4.70 -24.39
CA PHE A 238 -8.06 -4.25 -24.74
C PHE A 238 -7.18 -4.24 -23.50
N MET A 239 -5.94 -4.71 -23.63
CA MET A 239 -4.94 -4.71 -22.57
C MET A 239 -3.69 -3.97 -23.07
N GLY A 240 -3.10 -3.12 -22.24
CA GLY A 240 -1.94 -2.30 -22.60
C GLY A 240 -0.99 -2.12 -21.42
N VAL A 241 0.31 -2.14 -21.69
CA VAL A 241 1.35 -1.84 -20.68
C VAL A 241 2.38 -0.87 -21.23
N SER A 242 2.87 0.05 -20.41
CA SER A 242 3.92 0.98 -20.82
C SER A 242 5.27 0.26 -21.01
N GLN A 243 6.17 0.83 -21.80
CA GLN A 243 7.53 0.31 -21.95
C GLN A 243 8.48 0.80 -20.84
N THR A 244 8.14 1.87 -20.11
CA THR A 244 8.89 2.48 -18.98
C THR A 244 7.92 3.01 -17.91
N GLY A 245 8.42 3.59 -16.81
CA GLY A 245 7.62 4.33 -15.83
C GLY A 245 7.02 5.65 -16.35
N ASP A 246 7.31 6.04 -17.59
CA ASP A 246 6.67 7.17 -18.25
C ASP A 246 5.41 6.73 -19.01
N PRO A 247 4.20 7.16 -18.60
CA PRO A 247 2.96 6.82 -19.29
C PRO A 247 2.74 7.67 -20.55
N THR A 248 3.54 8.73 -20.78
CA THR A 248 3.47 9.59 -21.98
C THR A 248 4.34 9.09 -23.14
N GLY A 249 5.14 8.05 -22.91
CA GLY A 249 5.94 7.38 -23.93
C GLY A 249 5.19 6.24 -24.65
N THR A 250 5.94 5.20 -25.02
CA THR A 250 5.45 4.06 -25.80
C THR A 250 4.82 2.96 -24.94
N TRP A 251 3.74 2.35 -25.43
CA TRP A 251 3.02 1.24 -24.82
C TRP A 251 2.90 0.04 -25.76
N ASN A 252 2.87 -1.17 -25.20
CA ASN A 252 2.60 -2.43 -25.88
C ASN A 252 1.11 -2.79 -25.70
N LEU A 253 0.35 -2.97 -26.78
CA LEU A 253 -1.11 -3.11 -26.77
C LEU A 253 -1.57 -4.46 -27.35
N TYR A 254 -2.67 -5.00 -26.82
CA TYR A 254 -3.18 -6.34 -27.13
C TYR A 254 -4.73 -6.35 -27.20
N ARG A 255 -5.31 -6.86 -28.30
CA ARG A 255 -6.77 -7.04 -28.47
C ARG A 255 -7.21 -8.46 -28.10
N VAL A 256 -8.09 -8.58 -27.11
CA VAL A 256 -8.49 -9.86 -26.52
C VAL A 256 -9.97 -10.16 -26.84
N PRO A 257 -10.29 -11.21 -27.62
CA PRO A 257 -11.67 -11.51 -28.00
C PRO A 257 -12.44 -12.26 -26.89
N PRO A 258 -13.73 -11.94 -26.63
CA PRO A 258 -14.57 -12.58 -25.61
C PRO A 258 -14.86 -14.06 -25.91
N ALA A 259 -15.31 -14.83 -24.92
CA ALA A 259 -15.60 -16.25 -25.13
C ALA A 259 -16.90 -16.39 -25.92
N GLY A 260 -16.86 -17.11 -27.04
CA GLY A 260 -17.95 -17.06 -28.02
C GLY A 260 -18.02 -15.73 -28.78
N ALA A 261 -16.87 -15.09 -29.07
CA ALA A 261 -16.78 -13.90 -29.92
C ALA A 261 -17.60 -14.05 -31.21
N GLY A 262 -18.26 -12.97 -31.61
CA GLY A 262 -19.29 -12.98 -32.65
C GLY A 262 -20.71 -13.18 -32.11
N ALA A 263 -20.88 -13.99 -31.05
CA ALA A 263 -22.16 -14.21 -30.37
C ALA A 263 -22.27 -13.50 -29.01
N ASN A 264 -21.14 -13.27 -28.33
CA ASN A 264 -21.06 -12.60 -27.03
C ASN A 264 -20.20 -11.32 -27.08
N TRP A 265 -20.51 -10.37 -26.20
CA TRP A 265 -19.76 -9.13 -25.99
C TRP A 265 -19.29 -8.97 -24.53
N ALA A 266 -18.29 -8.11 -24.34
CA ALA A 266 -17.58 -7.87 -23.09
C ALA A 266 -18.04 -6.60 -22.38
N ASP A 267 -18.32 -6.69 -21.08
CA ASP A 267 -18.81 -5.59 -20.23
C ASP A 267 -18.06 -5.57 -18.87
N TYR A 268 -17.91 -4.39 -18.28
CA TYR A 268 -17.36 -4.13 -16.94
C TYR A 268 -16.03 -4.86 -16.61
N PRO A 269 -14.89 -4.43 -17.17
CA PRO A 269 -13.59 -5.03 -16.92
C PRO A 269 -13.14 -4.75 -15.49
N SER A 270 -12.43 -5.70 -14.89
CA SER A 270 -11.84 -5.59 -13.55
C SER A 270 -10.42 -6.13 -13.59
N ILE A 271 -9.44 -5.26 -13.27
CA ILE A 271 -8.00 -5.52 -13.42
C ILE A 271 -7.30 -5.63 -12.07
N GLY A 272 -6.35 -6.55 -11.98
CA GLY A 272 -5.49 -6.79 -10.82
C GLY A 272 -4.19 -7.44 -11.25
N PHE A 273 -3.25 -7.60 -10.32
CA PHE A 273 -1.94 -8.19 -10.60
C PHE A 273 -1.32 -8.78 -9.33
N ASN A 274 -0.38 -9.71 -9.51
CA ASN A 274 0.58 -10.11 -8.48
C ASN A 274 2.01 -10.02 -9.03
N ARG A 275 2.98 -10.66 -8.36
CA ARG A 275 4.37 -10.75 -8.85
C ARG A 275 4.47 -11.31 -10.28
N ASP A 276 3.66 -12.29 -10.64
CA ASP A 276 3.86 -13.14 -11.82
C ASP A 276 2.86 -12.83 -12.96
N TRP A 277 1.64 -12.40 -12.62
CA TRP A 277 0.54 -12.19 -13.56
C TRP A 277 -0.06 -10.79 -13.54
N ILE A 278 -0.61 -10.39 -14.68
CA ILE A 278 -1.68 -9.39 -14.77
C ILE A 278 -2.97 -10.15 -15.10
N VAL A 279 -4.07 -9.82 -14.42
CA VAL A 279 -5.35 -10.49 -14.57
C VAL A 279 -6.44 -9.49 -14.88
N VAL A 280 -7.25 -9.77 -15.90
CA VAL A 280 -8.44 -9.00 -16.28
C VAL A 280 -9.64 -9.94 -16.30
N GLN A 281 -10.70 -9.61 -15.58
CA GLN A 281 -12.00 -10.28 -15.69
C GLN A 281 -13.01 -9.36 -16.38
N ILE A 282 -13.91 -9.94 -17.17
CA ILE A 282 -15.10 -9.29 -17.74
C ILE A 282 -16.36 -10.10 -17.48
N ASN A 283 -17.51 -9.44 -17.55
CA ASN A 283 -18.81 -10.09 -17.63
C ASN A 283 -19.18 -10.28 -19.11
N LEU A 284 -19.68 -11.47 -19.47
CA LEU A 284 -20.12 -11.79 -20.83
C LEU A 284 -21.63 -11.69 -20.97
N PHE A 285 -22.07 -11.07 -22.08
CA PHE A 285 -23.47 -10.93 -22.44
C PHE A 285 -23.70 -11.31 -23.91
N THR A 286 -24.87 -11.87 -24.22
CA THR A 286 -25.24 -12.21 -25.61
C THR A 286 -25.43 -10.96 -26.47
N VAL A 287 -24.89 -10.93 -27.69
CA VAL A 287 -25.06 -9.83 -28.65
C VAL A 287 -26.53 -9.69 -29.09
N SER A 288 -27.26 -10.81 -29.17
CA SER A 288 -28.64 -10.84 -29.67
C SER A 288 -29.70 -10.28 -28.71
N ALA A 289 -29.41 -10.22 -27.40
CA ALA A 289 -30.41 -9.89 -26.38
C ALA A 289 -29.84 -9.25 -25.09
N SER A 290 -28.53 -9.08 -24.98
CA SER A 290 -27.84 -8.64 -23.75
C SER A 290 -28.16 -9.47 -22.50
N GLY A 291 -28.52 -10.75 -22.67
CA GLY A 291 -28.68 -11.69 -21.57
C GLY A 291 -27.33 -12.17 -21.04
N PHE A 292 -27.16 -12.22 -19.72
CA PHE A 292 -25.91 -12.62 -19.05
C PHE A 292 -25.54 -14.08 -19.33
N VAL A 293 -24.26 -14.30 -19.67
CA VAL A 293 -23.71 -15.62 -20.02
C VAL A 293 -22.87 -16.18 -18.88
N GLY A 294 -22.03 -15.35 -18.25
CA GLY A 294 -21.11 -15.74 -17.19
C GLY A 294 -19.87 -14.83 -17.12
N PRO A 295 -18.94 -15.07 -16.18
CA PRO A 295 -17.67 -14.35 -16.09
C PRO A 295 -16.60 -14.99 -16.99
N ASP A 296 -15.68 -14.18 -17.52
CA ASP A 296 -14.57 -14.64 -18.36
C ASP A 296 -13.28 -13.93 -17.93
N ILE A 297 -12.22 -14.70 -17.65
CA ILE A 297 -11.01 -14.26 -16.94
C ILE A 297 -9.78 -14.52 -17.81
N TYR A 298 -8.96 -13.50 -17.99
CA TYR A 298 -7.70 -13.53 -18.74
C TYR A 298 -6.52 -13.36 -17.79
N VAL A 299 -5.58 -14.31 -17.84
CA VAL A 299 -4.36 -14.33 -17.03
C VAL A 299 -3.16 -14.20 -17.96
N PHE A 300 -2.48 -13.05 -17.90
CA PHE A 300 -1.31 -12.73 -18.71
C PHE A 300 -0.02 -12.92 -17.93
N ASN A 301 1.02 -13.43 -18.59
CA ASN A 301 2.39 -13.38 -18.07
C ASN A 301 2.84 -11.91 -17.99
N LYS A 302 3.01 -11.37 -16.77
CA LYS A 302 3.34 -9.94 -16.55
C LYS A 302 4.65 -9.55 -17.24
N ALA A 303 5.69 -10.37 -17.07
CA ALA A 303 6.99 -10.15 -17.69
C ALA A 303 6.94 -10.24 -19.23
N ASN A 304 6.06 -11.07 -19.81
CA ASN A 304 5.90 -11.13 -21.27
C ASN A 304 5.26 -9.85 -21.82
N LEU A 305 4.26 -9.28 -21.12
CA LEU A 305 3.64 -8.03 -21.58
C LEU A 305 4.63 -6.85 -21.51
N TYR A 306 5.36 -6.72 -20.41
CA TYR A 306 6.37 -5.67 -20.22
C TYR A 306 7.53 -5.77 -21.23
N ALA A 307 7.87 -6.99 -21.66
CA ALA A 307 8.87 -7.23 -22.69
C ALA A 307 8.36 -7.07 -24.15
N GLY A 308 7.10 -6.67 -24.36
CA GLY A 308 6.52 -6.55 -25.70
C GLY A 308 6.34 -7.88 -26.44
N GLY A 309 6.10 -8.96 -25.69
CA GLY A 309 5.98 -10.31 -26.22
C GLY A 309 4.64 -10.61 -26.89
N SER A 310 4.37 -11.90 -27.09
CA SER A 310 3.17 -12.40 -27.79
C SER A 310 1.81 -12.04 -27.18
N GLY A 311 1.76 -11.59 -25.92
CA GLY A 311 0.51 -11.39 -25.18
C GLY A 311 -0.25 -12.67 -24.85
N ALA A 312 0.32 -13.86 -25.07
CA ALA A 312 -0.33 -15.14 -24.86
C ALA A 312 -0.74 -15.35 -23.39
N PHE A 313 -2.00 -15.75 -23.19
CA PHE A 313 -2.67 -15.79 -21.89
C PHE A 313 -3.27 -17.15 -21.58
N THR A 314 -3.79 -17.29 -20.36
CA THR A 314 -4.59 -18.42 -19.89
C THR A 314 -5.99 -17.92 -19.58
N ARG A 315 -7.01 -18.63 -20.06
CA ARG A 315 -8.42 -18.24 -20.01
C ARG A 315 -9.21 -19.15 -19.06
N PHE A 316 -10.06 -18.55 -18.24
CA PHE A 316 -11.11 -19.25 -17.50
C PHE A 316 -12.46 -18.63 -17.84
N THR A 317 -13.30 -19.37 -18.56
CA THR A 317 -14.66 -18.96 -18.93
C THR A 317 -15.65 -19.73 -18.06
N GLY A 318 -16.60 -19.02 -17.47
CA GLY A 318 -17.74 -19.59 -16.78
C GLY A 318 -19.02 -19.55 -17.60
N ASP A 319 -19.95 -20.43 -17.26
CA ASP A 319 -21.35 -20.31 -17.63
C ASP A 319 -22.19 -20.08 -16.36
N ASN A 320 -23.26 -19.28 -16.47
CA ASN A 320 -24.11 -18.94 -15.33
C ASN A 320 -25.10 -20.05 -14.95
N THR A 321 -24.82 -21.32 -15.30
CA THR A 321 -25.61 -22.50 -14.89
C THR A 321 -24.99 -23.27 -13.71
N GLY A 322 -23.72 -22.97 -13.40
CA GLY A 322 -22.92 -23.67 -12.38
C GLY A 322 -23.24 -23.35 -10.91
N THR A 323 -22.64 -24.14 -10.00
CA THR A 323 -22.79 -24.03 -8.54
C THR A 323 -21.76 -23.09 -7.90
N ALA A 324 -21.82 -22.89 -6.58
CA ALA A 324 -20.85 -22.10 -5.80
C ALA A 324 -19.38 -22.57 -5.85
N LEU A 325 -19.08 -23.67 -6.54
CA LEU A 325 -17.73 -24.20 -6.75
C LEU A 325 -17.34 -24.22 -8.24
N ALA A 326 -18.19 -23.70 -9.13
CA ALA A 326 -17.92 -23.49 -10.55
C ALA A 326 -17.44 -22.05 -10.84
N VAL A 327 -16.92 -21.81 -12.04
CA VAL A 327 -16.70 -20.44 -12.56
C VAL A 327 -18.07 -19.91 -12.99
N THR A 328 -18.68 -19.03 -12.20
CA THR A 328 -20.08 -18.58 -12.36
C THR A 328 -20.34 -17.29 -11.56
N GLY A 329 -21.53 -16.70 -11.70
CA GLY A 329 -21.95 -15.44 -11.09
C GLY A 329 -21.30 -14.20 -11.73
N GLY A 330 -21.67 -13.01 -11.24
CA GLY A 330 -21.17 -11.72 -11.73
C GLY A 330 -19.71 -11.39 -11.39
N THR A 331 -19.34 -10.13 -11.52
CA THR A 331 -17.97 -9.59 -11.41
C THR A 331 -17.08 -10.27 -10.34
N TRP A 332 -15.97 -10.86 -10.78
CA TRP A 332 -14.88 -11.36 -9.93
C TRP A 332 -13.76 -10.31 -9.93
N THR A 333 -13.65 -9.55 -8.85
CA THR A 333 -12.59 -8.53 -8.70
C THR A 333 -11.26 -9.21 -8.36
N PRO A 334 -10.25 -9.25 -9.26
CA PRO A 334 -8.91 -9.73 -8.92
C PRO A 334 -8.24 -8.78 -7.93
N MET A 335 -7.35 -9.31 -7.09
CA MET A 335 -6.59 -8.48 -6.17
C MET A 335 -5.51 -7.64 -6.86
N ILE A 336 -5.19 -6.51 -6.25
CA ILE A 336 -3.99 -5.72 -6.49
C ILE A 336 -2.97 -6.08 -5.42
N ASP A 337 -1.90 -6.77 -5.78
CA ASP A 337 -0.82 -7.13 -4.87
C ASP A 337 0.06 -5.92 -4.56
N GLN A 338 0.00 -5.44 -3.32
CA GLN A 338 0.84 -4.36 -2.82
C GLN A 338 2.04 -4.86 -2.00
N ASP A 339 2.25 -6.18 -1.90
CA ASP A 339 3.43 -6.80 -1.30
C ASP A 339 4.44 -7.27 -2.39
N ASN A 340 3.93 -7.73 -3.54
CA ASN A 340 4.68 -8.34 -4.67
C ASN A 340 5.51 -9.58 -4.27
N THR A 341 5.11 -10.24 -3.18
CA THR A 341 5.75 -11.44 -2.62
C THR A 341 5.02 -12.73 -2.97
N THR A 342 3.72 -12.67 -3.29
CA THR A 342 2.86 -13.84 -3.43
C THR A 342 2.78 -14.39 -4.87
N GLY A 343 2.92 -15.71 -5.01
CA GLY A 343 2.64 -16.46 -6.24
C GLY A 343 1.19 -16.96 -6.35
N THR A 344 0.34 -16.59 -5.40
CA THR A 344 -1.12 -16.78 -5.44
C THR A 344 -1.77 -15.44 -5.74
N LEU A 345 -2.79 -15.43 -6.59
CA LEU A 345 -3.66 -14.26 -6.82
C LEU A 345 -5.08 -14.60 -6.37
N TYR A 346 -5.71 -13.72 -5.61
CA TYR A 346 -7.06 -13.93 -5.07
C TYR A 346 -8.10 -13.07 -5.81
N PHE A 347 -9.36 -13.49 -5.74
CA PHE A 347 -10.51 -12.74 -6.25
C PHE A 347 -11.56 -12.58 -5.16
N ALA A 348 -12.30 -11.46 -5.19
CA ALA A 348 -13.53 -11.26 -4.43
C ALA A 348 -14.75 -11.12 -5.36
N GLN A 349 -15.87 -11.70 -4.95
CA GLN A 349 -17.15 -11.64 -5.66
C GLN A 349 -18.26 -11.34 -4.64
N ASN A 350 -19.13 -10.37 -4.95
CA ASN A 350 -20.39 -10.17 -4.21
C ASN A 350 -21.31 -11.36 -4.53
N TRP A 351 -21.40 -12.31 -3.60
CA TRP A 351 -21.93 -13.63 -3.91
C TRP A 351 -23.41 -13.74 -3.60
N ASN A 352 -23.81 -13.48 -2.34
CA ASN A 352 -25.21 -13.49 -1.94
C ASN A 352 -25.46 -12.47 -0.84
N SER A 353 -25.96 -11.30 -1.26
CA SER A 353 -26.25 -10.15 -0.39
C SER A 353 -27.28 -10.45 0.69
N THR A 354 -28.29 -11.28 0.37
CA THR A 354 -29.32 -11.75 1.31
C THR A 354 -28.70 -12.60 2.42
N SER A 355 -27.79 -13.51 2.08
CA SER A 355 -27.02 -14.29 3.06
C SER A 355 -25.85 -13.53 3.69
N ALA A 356 -25.66 -12.25 3.35
CA ALA A 356 -24.59 -11.36 3.82
C ALA A 356 -23.17 -11.84 3.48
N ILE A 357 -22.98 -12.58 2.36
CA ILE A 357 -21.70 -13.23 2.03
C ILE A 357 -21.03 -12.72 0.75
N LEU A 358 -19.72 -12.55 0.84
CA LEU A 358 -18.82 -12.58 -0.30
C LEU A 358 -18.42 -14.03 -0.63
N ARG A 359 -17.80 -14.22 -1.79
CA ARG A 359 -17.04 -15.42 -2.15
C ARG A 359 -15.61 -15.03 -2.47
N ILE A 360 -14.66 -15.75 -1.89
CA ILE A 360 -13.24 -15.65 -2.23
C ILE A 360 -12.85 -16.85 -3.09
N SER A 361 -12.01 -16.60 -4.10
CA SER A 361 -11.43 -17.62 -4.99
C SER A 361 -9.94 -17.34 -5.16
N LYS A 362 -9.16 -18.32 -5.63
CA LYS A 362 -7.70 -18.14 -5.88
C LYS A 362 -7.24 -18.70 -7.23
N LEU A 363 -6.16 -18.13 -7.74
CA LEU A 363 -5.36 -18.57 -8.88
C LEU A 363 -3.97 -18.97 -8.38
N THR A 364 -3.49 -20.12 -8.81
CA THR A 364 -2.17 -20.68 -8.46
C THR A 364 -1.54 -21.37 -9.66
N GLY A 365 -0.30 -21.85 -9.52
CA GLY A 365 0.42 -22.61 -10.54
C GLY A 365 1.66 -21.88 -11.05
N ALA A 366 2.29 -22.43 -12.08
CA ALA A 366 3.36 -21.75 -12.80
C ALA A 366 2.77 -20.95 -13.97
N VAL A 367 3.49 -19.92 -14.42
CA VAL A 367 3.08 -19.11 -15.58
C VAL A 367 2.93 -20.00 -16.83
N GLY A 368 1.75 -19.94 -17.45
CA GLY A 368 1.33 -20.77 -18.58
C GLY A 368 0.72 -22.13 -18.22
N SER A 369 0.62 -22.46 -16.94
CA SER A 369 0.04 -23.70 -16.36
C SER A 369 -0.84 -23.37 -15.15
N GLU A 370 -1.65 -22.31 -15.25
CA GLU A 370 -2.42 -21.78 -14.13
C GLU A 370 -3.69 -22.59 -13.80
N VAL A 371 -4.01 -22.64 -12.52
CA VAL A 371 -5.13 -23.36 -11.92
C VAL A 371 -5.97 -22.40 -11.09
N LEU A 372 -7.25 -22.29 -11.41
CA LEU A 372 -8.24 -21.51 -10.66
C LEU A 372 -8.96 -22.43 -9.67
N THR A 373 -9.15 -21.98 -8.43
CA THR A 373 -9.92 -22.65 -7.37
C THR A 373 -11.09 -21.75 -6.97
N PRO A 374 -12.31 -21.98 -7.49
CA PRO A 374 -13.51 -21.23 -7.15
C PRO A 374 -14.03 -21.54 -5.74
N GLY A 375 -14.42 -20.52 -4.97
CA GLY A 375 -15.16 -20.72 -3.70
C GLY A 375 -14.32 -21.26 -2.54
N LEU A 376 -13.13 -20.69 -2.33
CA LEU A 376 -12.16 -21.01 -1.29
C LEU A 376 -12.71 -20.83 0.14
N THR A 377 -13.51 -19.78 0.35
CA THR A 377 -14.27 -19.49 1.57
C THR A 377 -15.31 -18.41 1.29
N PHE A 378 -16.30 -18.28 2.18
CA PHE A 378 -17.45 -17.38 2.04
C PHE A 378 -17.55 -16.42 3.24
N PRO A 379 -16.81 -15.29 3.23
CA PRO A 379 -16.81 -14.34 4.35
C PRO A 379 -18.18 -13.72 4.57
N GLN A 380 -18.66 -13.74 5.82
CA GLN A 380 -20.00 -13.31 6.20
C GLN A 380 -20.00 -12.05 7.07
N ALA A 381 -20.76 -11.04 6.66
CA ALA A 381 -21.04 -9.86 7.47
C ALA A 381 -22.13 -10.12 8.53
N PRO A 382 -22.14 -9.35 9.64
CA PRO A 382 -23.20 -9.44 10.65
C PRO A 382 -24.59 -9.00 10.14
N ASN A 383 -24.64 -8.22 9.05
CA ASN A 383 -25.87 -7.74 8.44
C ASN A 383 -25.84 -7.93 6.92
N ALA A 384 -26.97 -8.34 6.34
CA ALA A 384 -27.20 -8.38 4.91
C ALA A 384 -27.23 -6.98 4.28
N TRP A 385 -27.25 -6.96 2.95
CA TRP A 385 -27.46 -5.76 2.14
C TRP A 385 -28.36 -6.11 0.94
N VAL A 386 -28.99 -5.10 0.34
CA VAL A 386 -29.72 -5.29 -0.93
C VAL A 386 -28.70 -5.26 -2.07
N ASN A 387 -28.81 -6.20 -3.02
CA ASN A 387 -27.89 -6.27 -4.15
C ASN A 387 -28.02 -5.04 -5.05
N SER A 388 -29.23 -4.77 -5.52
CA SER A 388 -29.56 -3.74 -6.50
C SER A 388 -30.97 -3.25 -6.20
N HIS A 389 -31.22 -1.94 -6.26
CA HIS A 389 -32.59 -1.43 -6.07
C HIS A 389 -33.46 -1.76 -7.30
N PRO A 390 -34.71 -2.24 -7.16
CA PRO A 390 -35.62 -2.51 -8.30
C PRO A 390 -36.11 -1.26 -9.06
N LEU A 391 -35.37 -0.15 -9.00
CA LEU A 391 -35.69 1.16 -9.60
C LEU A 391 -34.54 1.71 -10.47
N LEU A 392 -33.62 0.86 -10.94
CA LEU A 392 -32.47 1.27 -11.76
C LEU A 392 -32.82 1.84 -13.16
N GLY A 393 -34.10 2.11 -13.43
CA GLY A 393 -34.55 2.96 -14.52
C GLY A 393 -34.64 4.46 -14.20
N GLY A 394 -34.46 4.91 -12.94
CA GLY A 394 -34.65 6.34 -12.57
C GLY A 394 -33.65 6.98 -11.60
N GLY A 395 -32.59 6.27 -11.17
CA GLY A 395 -31.62 6.76 -10.18
C GLY A 395 -32.12 6.80 -8.72
N TRP A 396 -31.22 7.07 -7.76
CA TRP A 396 -31.51 6.90 -6.32
C TRP A 396 -30.92 7.97 -5.38
N ALA A 397 -29.69 8.43 -5.58
CA ALA A 397 -29.03 9.35 -4.66
C ALA A 397 -29.70 10.75 -4.61
N PRO A 398 -29.79 11.37 -3.40
CA PRO A 398 -30.27 12.74 -3.23
C PRO A 398 -29.20 13.78 -3.58
N GLN A 399 -29.63 14.99 -3.94
CA GLN A 399 -28.76 16.15 -4.14
C GLN A 399 -29.51 17.46 -3.82
N ALA A 400 -28.78 18.51 -3.46
CA ALA A 400 -29.35 19.84 -3.26
C ALA A 400 -30.03 20.40 -4.52
N GLY A 401 -31.22 20.98 -4.34
CA GLY A 401 -32.00 21.59 -5.42
C GLY A 401 -32.71 20.60 -6.35
N ALA A 402 -32.68 19.29 -6.07
CA ALA A 402 -33.62 18.36 -6.70
C ALA A 402 -35.03 18.55 -6.11
N THR A 403 -36.04 18.74 -6.96
CA THR A 403 -37.43 18.72 -6.52
C THR A 403 -37.77 17.32 -5.99
N GLN A 404 -38.43 17.25 -4.83
CA GLN A 404 -38.83 15.95 -4.26
C GLN A 404 -39.86 15.20 -5.14
N ALA A 405 -40.50 15.91 -6.07
CA ALA A 405 -41.49 15.38 -7.00
C ALA A 405 -41.03 15.43 -8.48
N VAL A 406 -41.61 14.47 -9.22
CA VAL A 406 -41.75 14.24 -10.67
C VAL A 406 -40.60 13.64 -11.51
N ILE A 407 -40.97 12.55 -12.19
CA ILE A 407 -40.43 11.89 -13.40
C ILE A 407 -39.03 11.25 -13.29
N PHE A 408 -38.85 10.20 -14.12
CA PHE A 408 -37.57 9.60 -14.50
C PHE A 408 -36.49 10.64 -14.80
N GLY A 409 -35.24 10.39 -14.38
CA GLY A 409 -34.13 11.30 -14.67
C GLY A 409 -33.99 12.49 -13.69
N SER A 410 -34.37 12.31 -12.43
CA SER A 410 -34.28 13.35 -11.38
C SER A 410 -33.32 13.05 -10.22
N ARG A 411 -32.80 11.81 -10.09
CA ARG A 411 -31.84 11.38 -9.06
C ARG A 411 -30.64 10.67 -9.68
N ILE A 412 -29.51 10.69 -8.98
CA ILE A 412 -28.22 10.14 -9.44
C ILE A 412 -28.17 8.62 -9.23
N SER A 413 -27.65 7.85 -10.19
CA SER A 413 -27.55 6.38 -10.06
C SER A 413 -26.33 5.93 -9.23
N ASN A 414 -26.57 5.08 -8.23
CA ASN A 414 -25.54 4.46 -7.36
C ASN A 414 -25.31 2.96 -7.68
N ASN A 415 -25.89 2.47 -8.79
CA ASN A 415 -25.83 1.09 -9.30
C ASN A 415 -26.21 0.00 -8.28
N ASP A 416 -25.33 -1.00 -8.12
CA ASP A 416 -25.52 -2.20 -7.31
C ASP A 416 -24.30 -2.48 -6.41
N ALA A 417 -24.38 -3.55 -5.62
CA ALA A 417 -23.42 -3.90 -4.59
C ALA A 417 -22.23 -4.76 -5.06
N ARG A 418 -21.92 -4.79 -6.36
CA ARG A 418 -20.72 -5.46 -6.90
C ARG A 418 -19.43 -4.98 -6.22
N MET A 419 -18.45 -5.88 -6.10
CA MET A 419 -17.11 -5.53 -5.61
C MET A 419 -16.44 -4.53 -6.55
N GLN A 420 -15.83 -3.48 -5.99
CA GLN A 420 -15.24 -2.39 -6.78
C GLN A 420 -13.73 -2.57 -6.96
N ASN A 421 -12.98 -2.71 -5.85
CA ASN A 421 -11.58 -3.10 -5.91
C ASN A 421 -11.22 -4.04 -4.74
N PHE A 422 -10.10 -4.74 -4.92
CA PHE A 422 -9.58 -5.74 -3.98
C PHE A 422 -8.06 -5.62 -3.91
N VAL A 423 -7.47 -5.69 -2.72
CA VAL A 423 -6.05 -5.40 -2.45
C VAL A 423 -5.47 -6.49 -1.55
N TYR A 424 -4.26 -6.96 -1.83
CA TYR A 424 -3.49 -7.81 -0.94
C TYR A 424 -2.39 -6.98 -0.27
N ARG A 425 -2.35 -6.97 1.07
CA ARG A 425 -1.38 -6.22 1.87
C ARG A 425 -1.03 -6.93 3.18
N ASN A 426 0.27 -7.01 3.47
CA ASN A 426 0.82 -7.57 4.69
C ASN A 426 0.23 -8.95 5.03
N GLY A 427 0.09 -9.82 4.01
CA GLY A 427 -0.50 -11.15 4.18
C GLY A 427 -2.03 -11.21 4.33
N THR A 428 -2.74 -10.08 4.22
CA THR A 428 -4.21 -10.00 4.35
C THR A 428 -4.88 -9.41 3.10
N LEU A 429 -6.16 -9.71 2.91
CA LEU A 429 -6.95 -9.24 1.77
C LEU A 429 -7.94 -8.15 2.20
N TRP A 430 -8.08 -7.10 1.41
CA TRP A 430 -8.91 -5.93 1.70
C TRP A 430 -9.79 -5.58 0.50
N GLY A 431 -11.04 -5.18 0.72
CA GLY A 431 -11.95 -4.82 -0.36
C GLY A 431 -13.06 -3.88 0.07
N ALA A 432 -13.57 -3.10 -0.88
CA ALA A 432 -14.69 -2.18 -0.68
C ALA A 432 -15.73 -2.27 -1.80
N HIS A 433 -16.98 -1.93 -1.47
CA HIS A 433 -18.10 -1.84 -2.39
C HIS A 433 -19.25 -0.98 -1.85
N THR A 434 -20.10 -0.49 -2.75
CA THR A 434 -21.38 0.11 -2.35
C THR A 434 -22.26 -0.97 -1.69
N ALA A 435 -22.95 -0.65 -0.61
CA ALA A 435 -24.01 -1.49 -0.04
C ALA A 435 -25.31 -0.69 0.04
N ILE A 436 -26.40 -1.25 -0.48
CA ILE A 436 -27.75 -0.67 -0.35
C ILE A 436 -28.35 -1.17 0.96
N LEU A 437 -28.59 -0.25 1.88
CA LEU A 437 -29.02 -0.53 3.25
C LEU A 437 -30.50 -0.20 3.45
N THR A 438 -31.06 -0.60 4.59
CA THR A 438 -32.50 -0.56 4.92
C THR A 438 -32.74 0.17 6.24
N THR A 439 -33.95 0.67 6.48
CA THR A 439 -34.30 1.50 7.67
C THR A 439 -34.01 0.80 9.00
N THR A 440 -34.05 -0.53 9.03
CA THR A 440 -33.46 -1.37 10.08
C THR A 440 -32.50 -2.35 9.42
N PRO A 441 -31.30 -2.62 9.98
CA PRO A 441 -30.37 -3.59 9.41
C PRO A 441 -31.01 -4.98 9.20
N LEU A 442 -30.82 -5.56 8.01
CA LEU A 442 -31.30 -6.90 7.70
C LEU A 442 -30.35 -7.96 8.30
N ALA A 443 -30.91 -8.91 9.05
CA ALA A 443 -30.15 -10.07 9.51
C ALA A 443 -29.81 -11.00 8.32
N PRO A 444 -28.68 -11.74 8.34
CA PRO A 444 -28.33 -12.68 7.29
C PRO A 444 -29.43 -13.72 7.05
N GLY A 445 -29.83 -13.89 5.79
CA GLY A 445 -30.95 -14.72 5.36
C GLY A 445 -32.31 -14.00 5.28
N THR A 446 -32.41 -12.74 5.70
CA THR A 446 -33.66 -11.95 5.58
C THR A 446 -33.67 -11.10 4.31
N THR A 447 -34.84 -11.02 3.66
CA THR A 447 -35.07 -10.22 2.45
C THR A 447 -35.64 -8.84 2.79
N GLN A 448 -35.34 -7.86 1.93
CA GLN A 448 -35.97 -6.53 1.99
C GLN A 448 -37.49 -6.65 1.81
N SER A 449 -38.25 -5.77 2.49
CA SER A 449 -39.72 -5.76 2.44
C SER A 449 -40.28 -4.35 2.43
N ALA A 450 -41.57 -4.19 2.12
CA ALA A 450 -42.24 -2.89 2.17
C ALA A 450 -42.28 -2.28 3.60
N ALA A 451 -42.18 -3.11 4.64
CA ALA A 451 -42.12 -2.66 6.04
C ALA A 451 -40.71 -2.28 6.51
N ASN A 452 -39.66 -2.70 5.78
CA ASN A 452 -38.27 -2.32 6.01
C ASN A 452 -37.62 -1.99 4.64
N PRO A 453 -37.90 -0.80 4.08
CA PRO A 453 -37.52 -0.44 2.72
C PRO A 453 -36.03 -0.12 2.59
N SER A 454 -35.51 -0.14 1.36
CA SER A 454 -34.18 0.38 1.04
C SER A 454 -34.12 1.89 1.29
N ASN A 455 -33.11 2.30 2.05
CA ASN A 455 -33.13 3.54 2.83
C ASN A 455 -31.95 4.48 2.51
N HIS A 456 -30.72 3.98 2.44
CA HIS A 456 -29.54 4.75 1.99
C HIS A 456 -28.43 3.81 1.47
N SER A 457 -27.41 4.34 0.77
CA SER A 457 -26.19 3.58 0.47
C SER A 457 -25.05 3.94 1.42
N GLY A 458 -24.33 2.91 1.87
CA GLY A 458 -23.06 3.04 2.58
C GLY A 458 -21.89 2.47 1.76
N ALA A 459 -20.67 2.84 2.10
CA ALA A 459 -19.45 2.17 1.62
C ALA A 459 -19.09 1.04 2.59
N GLN A 460 -19.29 -0.21 2.18
CA GLN A 460 -19.00 -1.40 2.98
C GLN A 460 -17.59 -1.92 2.68
N TRP A 461 -16.82 -2.23 3.72
CA TRP A 461 -15.42 -2.65 3.61
C TRP A 461 -15.08 -3.86 4.47
N TRP A 462 -14.03 -4.57 4.05
CA TRP A 462 -13.64 -5.87 4.59
C TRP A 462 -12.11 -5.97 4.73
N GLN A 463 -11.65 -6.62 5.80
CA GLN A 463 -10.35 -7.28 5.88
C GLN A 463 -10.57 -8.79 6.06
N LEU A 464 -9.87 -9.60 5.27
CA LEU A 464 -10.09 -11.04 5.13
C LEU A 464 -8.78 -11.81 5.30
N ASN A 465 -8.86 -13.02 5.85
CA ASN A 465 -7.71 -13.91 5.99
C ASN A 465 -7.61 -14.85 4.76
N PRO A 466 -6.61 -14.69 3.87
CA PRO A 466 -6.43 -15.54 2.70
C PRO A 466 -6.07 -17.00 3.01
N ALA A 467 -5.67 -17.32 4.24
CA ALA A 467 -5.32 -18.69 4.66
C ALA A 467 -6.53 -19.54 5.08
N ILE A 468 -7.76 -19.01 5.04
CA ILE A 468 -8.98 -19.77 5.31
C ILE A 468 -9.40 -20.49 4.01
N GLU A 469 -8.98 -21.75 3.88
CA GLU A 469 -9.26 -22.60 2.71
C GLU A 469 -10.18 -23.77 3.10
N ASN A 470 -11.43 -23.47 3.44
CA ASN A 470 -12.40 -24.44 3.99
C ASN A 470 -13.66 -24.63 3.15
N ASN A 471 -13.87 -23.81 2.11
CA ASN A 471 -15.06 -23.77 1.25
C ASN A 471 -16.40 -23.56 2.00
N THR A 472 -16.37 -23.04 3.23
CA THR A 472 -17.57 -22.74 4.05
C THR A 472 -17.68 -21.25 4.37
N PHE A 473 -18.74 -20.87 5.08
CA PHE A 473 -18.84 -19.59 5.78
C PHE A 473 -17.59 -19.34 6.66
N SER A 474 -17.16 -18.08 6.72
CA SER A 474 -16.07 -17.61 7.58
C SER A 474 -16.35 -16.20 8.11
N ALA A 475 -15.78 -15.87 9.26
CA ALA A 475 -15.79 -14.49 9.74
C ALA A 475 -14.66 -13.69 9.05
N PRO A 476 -14.89 -12.43 8.66
CA PRO A 476 -13.81 -11.55 8.25
C PRO A 476 -12.91 -11.20 9.46
N LEU A 477 -11.66 -10.82 9.19
CA LEU A 477 -10.75 -10.32 10.23
C LEU A 477 -11.25 -8.99 10.78
N GLN A 478 -11.70 -8.11 9.88
CA GLN A 478 -12.37 -6.87 10.21
C GLN A 478 -13.47 -6.59 9.17
N PHE A 479 -14.52 -5.90 9.60
CA PHE A 479 -15.63 -5.50 8.76
C PHE A 479 -16.17 -4.16 9.24
N GLY A 480 -16.54 -3.27 8.33
CA GLY A 480 -17.16 -2.00 8.69
C GLY A 480 -17.94 -1.38 7.54
N ARG A 481 -18.66 -0.31 7.88
CA ARG A 481 -19.44 0.50 6.93
C ARG A 481 -19.19 1.97 7.23
N ILE A 482 -19.05 2.75 6.17
CA ILE A 482 -19.17 4.20 6.21
C ILE A 482 -20.58 4.50 5.71
N GLU A 483 -21.49 4.77 6.65
CA GLU A 483 -22.91 5.02 6.43
C GLU A 483 -23.38 6.16 7.33
N ASP A 484 -24.50 6.79 6.96
CA ASP A 484 -25.19 7.77 7.80
C ASP A 484 -26.53 7.13 8.22
N PRO A 485 -26.66 6.64 9.47
CA PRO A 485 -27.88 5.97 9.92
C PRO A 485 -29.08 6.93 10.03
N THR A 486 -28.87 8.25 9.92
CA THR A 486 -29.94 9.26 9.85
C THR A 486 -30.40 9.55 8.41
N ALA A 487 -29.68 9.02 7.41
CA ALA A 487 -30.08 9.10 6.01
C ALA A 487 -31.32 8.22 5.75
N ASN A 488 -32.24 8.76 4.95
CA ASN A 488 -33.47 8.07 4.58
C ASN A 488 -33.71 8.10 3.06
N ASN A 489 -34.70 7.36 2.57
CA ASN A 489 -35.12 7.44 1.17
C ASN A 489 -36.58 7.88 1.09
N CYS A 490 -36.80 9.16 0.77
CA CYS A 490 -38.16 9.68 0.58
C CYS A 490 -38.71 9.53 -0.85
N HIS A 491 -38.05 8.77 -1.74
CA HIS A 491 -38.56 8.50 -3.09
C HIS A 491 -39.37 7.21 -3.15
N ASN A 492 -40.64 7.31 -3.60
CA ASN A 492 -41.57 6.18 -3.63
C ASN A 492 -41.39 5.21 -4.83
N GLY A 493 -40.45 5.51 -5.74
CA GLY A 493 -40.17 4.70 -6.93
C GLY A 493 -41.06 4.93 -8.16
N SER A 494 -42.11 5.73 -8.04
CA SER A 494 -42.96 6.17 -9.17
C SER A 494 -42.69 7.62 -9.61
N GLY A 495 -41.58 8.21 -9.17
CA GLY A 495 -41.26 9.61 -9.44
C GLY A 495 -41.91 10.61 -8.48
N ALA A 496 -42.27 10.20 -7.25
CA ALA A 496 -42.88 11.09 -6.26
C ALA A 496 -42.31 10.92 -4.85
N THR A 497 -42.49 11.95 -4.01
CA THR A 497 -42.17 11.88 -2.59
C THR A 497 -43.09 10.90 -1.87
N ILE A 498 -42.56 10.18 -0.89
CA ILE A 498 -43.36 9.57 0.17
C ILE A 498 -43.98 10.72 1.00
N ALA A 499 -45.31 10.76 1.11
CA ALA A 499 -46.01 11.84 1.79
C ALA A 499 -45.58 11.95 3.27
N GLY A 500 -45.22 13.17 3.71
CA GLY A 500 -44.72 13.42 5.07
C GLY A 500 -43.25 13.04 5.30
N CYS A 501 -42.53 12.55 4.28
CA CYS A 501 -41.11 12.19 4.39
C CYS A 501 -40.20 13.37 4.01
N THR A 502 -39.42 13.86 4.97
CA THR A 502 -38.35 14.84 4.71
C THR A 502 -37.04 14.11 4.41
N GLN A 503 -36.48 14.32 3.22
CA GLN A 503 -35.21 13.70 2.82
C GLN A 503 -34.05 14.21 3.69
N THR A 504 -33.32 13.30 4.35
CA THR A 504 -32.18 13.60 5.25
C THR A 504 -30.94 12.76 4.91
N GLY A 505 -29.81 13.16 5.50
CA GLY A 505 -28.55 12.41 5.59
C GLY A 505 -27.74 12.20 4.31
N THR A 506 -26.58 11.56 4.47
CA THR A 506 -25.57 11.30 3.44
C THR A 506 -25.69 9.89 2.86
N PHE A 507 -25.67 9.77 1.54
CA PHE A 507 -25.49 8.52 0.80
C PHE A 507 -24.05 8.45 0.30
N PHE A 508 -23.44 7.28 0.41
CA PHE A 508 -22.06 7.00 -0.03
C PHE A 508 -22.08 6.03 -1.21
N ALA A 509 -21.26 6.27 -2.24
CA ALA A 509 -21.23 5.44 -3.45
C ALA A 509 -19.83 5.33 -4.07
N PHE A 510 -19.66 4.28 -4.86
CA PHE A 510 -18.45 3.99 -5.66
C PHE A 510 -17.13 3.98 -4.86
N PRO A 511 -17.07 3.27 -3.71
CA PRO A 511 -15.89 3.31 -2.86
C PRO A 511 -14.73 2.50 -3.44
N SER A 512 -13.51 3.02 -3.24
CA SER A 512 -12.25 2.39 -3.59
C SER A 512 -11.30 2.41 -2.39
N ILE A 513 -10.76 1.23 -2.00
CA ILE A 513 -9.89 1.05 -0.82
C ILE A 513 -8.40 0.96 -1.20
N ALA A 514 -7.53 1.54 -0.37
CA ALA A 514 -6.09 1.41 -0.44
C ALA A 514 -5.48 1.16 0.94
N VAL A 515 -4.40 0.37 1.02
CA VAL A 515 -3.75 -0.02 2.28
C VAL A 515 -2.22 0.08 2.16
N ASN A 516 -1.57 0.82 3.05
CA ASN A 516 -0.12 1.09 2.99
C ASN A 516 0.71 0.02 3.74
N LYS A 517 2.04 0.18 3.79
CA LYS A 517 2.93 -0.78 4.50
C LYS A 517 2.69 -0.89 6.00
N HIS A 518 2.10 0.13 6.62
CA HIS A 518 1.83 0.18 8.06
C HIS A 518 0.46 -0.46 8.43
N ASN A 519 -0.38 -0.78 7.44
CA ASN A 519 -1.81 -1.15 7.56
C ASN A 519 -2.75 0.02 7.86
N ASP A 520 -2.34 1.26 7.58
CA ASP A 520 -3.29 2.36 7.46
C ASP A 520 -4.14 2.16 6.20
N VAL A 521 -5.36 2.71 6.20
CA VAL A 521 -6.38 2.51 5.17
C VAL A 521 -6.95 3.86 4.71
N LEU A 522 -7.03 4.06 3.41
CA LEU A 522 -7.87 5.08 2.79
C LEU A 522 -9.04 4.41 2.05
N ILE A 523 -10.26 4.94 2.22
CA ILE A 523 -11.39 4.63 1.34
C ILE A 523 -11.91 5.94 0.76
N GLY A 524 -11.70 6.15 -0.55
CA GLY A 524 -12.29 7.27 -1.30
C GLY A 524 -13.65 6.90 -1.88
N TYR A 525 -14.58 7.86 -1.97
CA TYR A 525 -15.94 7.66 -2.48
C TYR A 525 -16.61 8.98 -2.89
N THR A 526 -17.76 8.90 -3.57
CA THR A 526 -18.66 10.06 -3.73
C THR A 526 -19.66 10.14 -2.57
N ARG A 527 -19.93 11.35 -2.08
CA ARG A 527 -21.02 11.68 -1.14
C ARG A 527 -22.17 12.35 -1.87
N HIS A 528 -23.40 11.98 -1.53
CA HIS A 528 -24.63 12.58 -2.05
C HIS A 528 -25.57 12.93 -0.87
N SER A 529 -26.20 14.10 -0.86
CA SER A 529 -27.03 14.56 0.26
C SER A 529 -28.10 15.55 -0.21
N PRO A 530 -29.28 15.65 0.45
CA PRO A 530 -30.28 16.67 0.13
C PRO A 530 -29.82 18.12 0.36
N THR A 531 -28.73 18.34 1.10
CA THR A 531 -28.23 19.68 1.46
C THR A 531 -26.96 20.09 0.73
N THR A 532 -26.30 19.18 0.00
CA THR A 532 -25.10 19.46 -0.81
C THR A 532 -25.26 18.90 -2.23
N TRP A 533 -24.42 19.32 -3.17
CA TRP A 533 -24.29 18.61 -4.44
C TRP A 533 -23.37 17.38 -4.26
N ALA A 534 -23.24 16.57 -5.30
CA ALA A 534 -22.41 15.37 -5.20
C ALA A 534 -20.92 15.75 -5.10
N SER A 535 -20.28 15.31 -4.00
CA SER A 535 -18.95 15.74 -3.57
C SER A 535 -17.95 14.58 -3.51
N ALA A 536 -16.69 14.87 -3.86
CA ALA A 536 -15.56 13.98 -3.74
C ALA A 536 -15.03 13.94 -2.29
N ALA A 537 -14.94 12.75 -1.69
CA ALA A 537 -14.57 12.58 -0.29
C ALA A 537 -13.76 11.31 -0.02
N TYR A 538 -13.22 11.21 1.19
CA TYR A 538 -12.64 9.97 1.73
C TYR A 538 -12.86 9.83 3.24
N SER A 539 -12.76 8.59 3.71
CA SER A 539 -12.50 8.25 5.11
C SER A 539 -11.12 7.59 5.23
N PHE A 540 -10.47 7.83 6.35
CA PHE A 540 -9.15 7.29 6.68
C PHE A 540 -9.22 6.38 7.90
N ARG A 541 -8.21 5.54 8.11
CA ARG A 541 -7.98 4.86 9.37
C ARG A 541 -6.48 4.57 9.54
N TYR A 542 -5.90 4.91 10.68
CA TYR A 542 -4.56 4.44 11.06
C TYR A 542 -4.61 2.99 11.52
N ALA A 543 -3.52 2.23 11.36
CA ALA A 543 -3.39 0.88 11.90
C ALA A 543 -3.59 0.81 13.42
N THR A 544 -3.33 1.93 14.12
CA THR A 544 -3.54 2.11 15.57
C THR A 544 -4.95 2.52 15.95
N ASP A 545 -5.81 2.93 15.00
CA ASP A 545 -7.22 3.18 15.30
C ASP A 545 -7.94 1.84 15.56
N ALA A 546 -9.00 1.87 16.36
CA ALA A 546 -9.76 0.70 16.79
C ALA A 546 -10.16 -0.23 15.62
N ALA A 547 -10.22 -1.54 15.90
CA ALA A 547 -10.65 -2.50 14.90
C ALA A 547 -12.11 -2.23 14.47
N ASN A 548 -12.41 -2.49 13.19
CA ASN A 548 -13.73 -2.31 12.57
C ASN A 548 -14.21 -0.86 12.38
N THR A 549 -13.47 0.17 12.82
CA THR A 549 -13.86 1.58 12.64
C THR A 549 -13.15 2.26 11.46
N MET A 550 -13.69 3.40 11.04
CA MET A 550 -13.07 4.37 10.13
C MET A 550 -13.25 5.76 10.73
N ARG A 551 -12.38 6.71 10.37
CA ARG A 551 -12.51 8.13 10.73
C ARG A 551 -13.53 8.85 9.86
N ASP A 552 -14.00 9.99 10.36
CA ASP A 552 -15.13 10.69 9.78
C ASP A 552 -14.84 11.23 8.35
N PRO A 553 -15.85 11.29 7.47
CA PRO A 553 -15.70 11.72 6.08
C PRO A 553 -15.11 13.12 5.92
N LEU A 554 -14.03 13.25 5.14
CA LEU A 554 -13.49 14.53 4.69
C LEU A 554 -13.84 14.75 3.20
N SER A 555 -14.61 15.79 2.90
CA SER A 555 -14.82 16.28 1.53
C SER A 555 -13.56 17.02 1.06
N PHE A 556 -12.92 16.55 -0.02
CA PHE A 556 -11.70 17.18 -0.56
C PHE A 556 -11.94 17.98 -1.86
N LYS A 557 -13.10 17.78 -2.50
CA LYS A 557 -13.66 18.69 -3.49
C LYS A 557 -15.18 18.61 -3.45
N ASP A 558 -15.83 19.68 -2.98
CA ASP A 558 -17.29 19.73 -2.98
C ASP A 558 -17.87 19.98 -4.38
N GLY A 559 -19.10 19.47 -4.59
CA GLY A 559 -19.91 19.79 -5.76
C GLY A 559 -20.26 21.28 -5.84
N GLU A 560 -20.42 21.79 -7.06
CA GLU A 560 -20.62 23.23 -7.36
C GLU A 560 -22.00 23.56 -7.92
N ALA A 561 -22.70 22.56 -8.48
CA ALA A 561 -24.04 22.73 -9.04
C ALA A 561 -24.83 21.42 -9.02
N ARG A 562 -26.14 21.52 -9.27
CA ARG A 562 -27.02 20.36 -9.47
C ARG A 562 -26.59 19.57 -10.71
N TYR A 563 -26.46 18.26 -10.58
CA TYR A 563 -26.14 17.34 -11.66
C TYR A 563 -27.37 16.59 -12.17
N ALA A 564 -27.75 16.86 -13.42
CA ALA A 564 -28.92 16.28 -14.07
C ALA A 564 -28.66 15.87 -15.53
N LYS A 565 -27.40 15.55 -15.86
CA LYS A 565 -26.99 15.10 -17.20
C LYS A 565 -27.57 13.71 -17.49
N SER A 566 -28.10 13.50 -18.69
CA SER A 566 -28.66 12.22 -19.17
C SER A 566 -28.44 12.11 -20.68
N GLY A 567 -28.26 10.90 -21.21
CA GLY A 567 -28.23 10.63 -22.65
C GLY A 567 -29.59 10.23 -23.24
N GLY A 568 -30.65 10.29 -22.44
CA GLY A 568 -32.01 9.84 -22.77
C GLY A 568 -32.59 8.87 -21.73
N GLY A 569 -31.75 8.30 -20.86
CA GLY A 569 -32.14 7.46 -19.73
C GLY A 569 -31.86 8.09 -18.36
N ASN A 570 -31.14 7.34 -17.53
CA ASN A 570 -30.80 7.72 -16.14
C ASN A 570 -29.89 8.95 -16.06
N ILE A 571 -29.86 9.61 -14.90
CA ILE A 571 -28.69 10.42 -14.51
C ILE A 571 -27.59 9.45 -14.05
N ARG A 572 -26.72 9.05 -14.98
CA ARG A 572 -25.54 8.23 -14.69
C ARG A 572 -24.47 9.11 -14.03
N TRP A 573 -23.88 8.62 -12.93
CA TRP A 573 -22.69 9.20 -12.30
C TRP A 573 -21.45 8.69 -13.04
N GLY A 574 -20.46 8.13 -12.35
CA GLY A 574 -19.51 7.14 -12.86
C GLY A 574 -19.56 5.86 -12.02
N ASP A 575 -19.25 4.71 -12.63
CA ASP A 575 -19.57 3.40 -12.05
C ASP A 575 -18.55 2.85 -11.06
N TYR A 576 -17.42 3.54 -10.93
CA TYR A 576 -16.31 3.26 -10.03
C TYR A 576 -15.45 4.52 -9.82
N SER A 577 -14.58 4.45 -8.81
CA SER A 577 -13.53 5.43 -8.50
C SER A 577 -12.19 4.70 -8.27
N SER A 578 -11.09 5.45 -8.07
CA SER A 578 -9.78 4.85 -7.76
C SER A 578 -9.14 5.45 -6.51
N SER A 579 -8.48 4.59 -5.73
CA SER A 579 -7.65 4.96 -4.58
C SER A 579 -6.49 3.98 -4.48
N MET A 580 -5.29 4.49 -4.16
CA MET A 580 -4.07 3.69 -4.09
C MET A 580 -3.05 4.27 -3.11
N VAL A 581 -2.06 3.45 -2.74
CA VAL A 581 -0.85 3.92 -2.06
C VAL A 581 -0.01 4.78 -3.01
N ASP A 582 0.73 5.73 -2.45
CA ASP A 582 1.73 6.51 -3.17
C ASP A 582 2.96 5.63 -3.46
N PRO A 583 3.31 5.38 -4.74
CA PRO A 583 4.37 4.44 -5.08
C PRO A 583 5.77 4.89 -4.65
N VAL A 584 5.96 6.18 -4.34
CA VAL A 584 7.25 6.74 -3.93
C VAL A 584 7.61 6.37 -2.50
N ASN A 585 6.61 6.31 -1.61
CA ASN A 585 6.83 6.21 -0.16
C ASN A 585 6.13 5.02 0.50
N ASP A 586 5.16 4.39 -0.18
CA ASP A 586 4.39 3.24 0.33
C ASP A 586 3.73 3.52 1.70
N ARG A 587 3.34 4.78 1.90
CA ARG A 587 2.87 5.36 3.15
C ARG A 587 1.64 6.24 2.90
N ASN A 588 1.82 7.30 2.11
CA ASN A 588 0.77 8.23 1.73
C ASN A 588 -0.21 7.56 0.76
N PHE A 589 -1.36 8.20 0.57
CA PHE A 589 -2.38 7.72 -0.36
C PHE A 589 -2.71 8.76 -1.43
N TRP A 590 -3.28 8.29 -2.52
CA TRP A 590 -3.91 9.10 -3.55
C TRP A 590 -5.32 8.59 -3.81
N THR A 591 -6.23 9.50 -4.14
CA THR A 591 -7.60 9.16 -4.57
C THR A 591 -8.06 10.11 -5.67
N VAL A 592 -8.79 9.57 -6.64
CA VAL A 592 -9.55 10.33 -7.64
C VAL A 592 -11.02 9.97 -7.53
N GLN A 593 -11.85 11.01 -7.46
CA GLN A 593 -13.30 10.89 -7.33
C GLN A 593 -13.98 11.90 -8.26
N GLU A 594 -15.24 11.63 -8.59
CA GLU A 594 -16.11 12.52 -9.35
C GLU A 594 -16.81 13.53 -8.41
N TYR A 595 -17.05 14.74 -8.90
CA TYR A 595 -17.86 15.77 -8.25
C TYR A 595 -18.76 16.46 -9.28
N ALA A 596 -19.85 17.07 -8.80
CA ALA A 596 -20.78 17.79 -9.66
C ALA A 596 -20.20 19.15 -10.03
N ASP A 597 -19.85 19.34 -11.30
CA ASP A 597 -19.20 20.56 -11.79
C ASP A 597 -20.23 21.66 -12.10
N SER A 598 -19.77 22.91 -12.08
CA SER A 598 -20.55 24.09 -12.42
C SER A 598 -21.29 23.92 -13.76
N ARG A 599 -22.63 24.00 -13.75
CA ARG A 599 -23.47 23.91 -14.96
C ARG A 599 -23.42 25.22 -15.76
N ILE A 600 -23.57 25.14 -17.08
CA ILE A 600 -23.44 26.33 -17.96
C ILE A 600 -24.65 27.27 -17.83
N ASN A 601 -25.89 26.76 -17.93
CA ASN A 601 -27.12 27.56 -17.82
C ASN A 601 -28.28 26.82 -17.13
N ALA A 602 -28.47 25.53 -17.41
CA ALA A 602 -29.61 24.73 -16.96
C ALA A 602 -29.21 23.28 -16.66
N ASP A 603 -30.17 22.48 -16.16
CA ASP A 603 -29.99 21.06 -15.82
C ASP A 603 -29.56 20.20 -17.03
N ALA A 604 -30.06 20.49 -18.23
CA ALA A 604 -29.60 19.88 -19.48
C ALA A 604 -28.16 20.27 -19.88
N THR A 605 -27.51 21.16 -19.11
CA THR A 605 -26.10 21.56 -19.24
C THR A 605 -25.33 21.34 -17.92
N SER A 606 -25.82 20.45 -17.04
CA SER A 606 -25.07 19.95 -15.90
C SER A 606 -23.81 19.22 -16.36
N ARG A 607 -22.73 19.38 -15.59
CA ARG A 607 -21.42 18.79 -15.86
C ARG A 607 -20.94 17.94 -14.70
N TRP A 608 -20.14 16.93 -15.00
CA TRP A 608 -19.32 16.20 -14.03
C TRP A 608 -17.87 16.69 -14.15
N ALA A 609 -17.05 16.51 -13.12
CA ALA A 609 -15.61 16.60 -13.25
C ALA A 609 -14.95 15.72 -12.19
N THR A 610 -13.65 15.47 -12.35
CA THR A 610 -12.87 14.59 -11.49
C THR A 610 -11.75 15.36 -10.80
N TRP A 611 -11.39 14.94 -9.59
CA TRP A 611 -10.43 15.66 -8.74
C TRP A 611 -9.50 14.68 -8.02
N TRP A 612 -8.22 15.00 -7.98
CA TRP A 612 -7.20 14.26 -7.22
C TRP A 612 -7.01 14.85 -5.82
N ALA A 613 -6.70 14.01 -4.84
CA ALA A 613 -6.07 14.41 -3.59
C ALA A 613 -4.91 13.46 -3.22
N ASN A 614 -3.84 14.02 -2.65
CA ASN A 614 -2.81 13.28 -1.92
C ASN A 614 -3.04 13.40 -0.41
N ILE A 615 -3.17 12.27 0.27
CA ILE A 615 -3.36 12.21 1.72
C ILE A 615 -2.02 11.81 2.35
N PRO A 616 -1.31 12.72 3.03
CA PRO A 616 -0.12 12.38 3.80
C PRO A 616 -0.53 11.56 5.02
N VAL A 617 0.17 10.46 5.28
CA VAL A 617 0.08 9.80 6.58
C VAL A 617 1.11 10.46 7.49
N ILE A 618 0.64 11.18 8.49
CA ILE A 618 1.46 11.88 9.48
C ILE A 618 2.41 10.86 10.14
N ALA A 619 3.59 11.30 10.59
CA ALA A 619 4.51 10.44 11.32
C ALA A 619 3.81 9.75 12.52
N GLY A 620 4.22 8.52 12.79
CA GLY A 620 3.85 7.73 13.97
C GLY A 620 5.08 7.32 14.78
N PRO A 621 4.90 6.65 15.93
CA PRO A 621 6.01 6.18 16.75
C PRO A 621 7.01 5.34 15.96
N GLY A 622 8.32 5.53 16.21
CA GLY A 622 9.41 4.86 15.50
C GLY A 622 9.70 5.35 14.06
N ASP A 623 8.90 6.25 13.47
CA ASP A 623 9.23 6.87 12.17
C ASP A 623 10.35 7.91 12.27
N VAL A 624 10.40 8.65 13.37
CA VAL A 624 11.48 9.56 13.74
C VAL A 624 11.94 9.20 15.14
N VAL A 625 13.21 8.86 15.28
CA VAL A 625 13.81 8.37 16.54
C VAL A 625 15.00 9.24 16.95
N ILE A 626 15.28 9.33 18.23
CA ILE A 626 16.50 9.92 18.79
C ILE A 626 17.67 9.00 18.43
N SER A 627 18.50 9.38 17.46
CA SER A 627 19.58 8.52 16.93
C SER A 627 20.87 8.61 17.74
N GLU A 628 21.26 9.80 18.17
CA GLU A 628 22.48 10.06 18.93
C GLU A 628 22.24 11.25 19.88
N PHE A 629 22.74 11.19 21.11
CA PHE A 629 22.67 12.31 22.05
C PHE A 629 23.83 12.33 23.05
N ARG A 630 24.05 13.49 23.65
CA ARG A 630 25.06 13.72 24.69
C ARG A 630 24.54 14.78 25.67
N LEU A 631 24.52 14.45 26.96
CA LEU A 631 23.96 15.28 28.04
C LEU A 631 25.00 16.22 28.71
N ARG A 632 26.27 16.11 28.33
CA ARG A 632 27.39 16.97 28.77
C ARG A 632 28.65 16.64 27.96
N GLY A 633 29.64 17.52 27.91
CA GLY A 633 30.86 17.29 27.12
C GLY A 633 32.11 17.96 27.68
N PRO A 634 33.20 18.06 26.90
CA PRO A 634 34.40 18.79 27.31
C PRO A 634 34.14 20.25 27.72
N GLY A 635 33.13 20.90 27.13
CA GLY A 635 32.73 22.28 27.42
C GLY A 635 32.04 22.49 28.77
N GLY A 636 31.40 21.46 29.35
CA GLY A 636 30.62 21.59 30.58
C GLY A 636 29.36 20.72 30.60
N GLU A 637 28.40 21.11 31.44
CA GLU A 637 27.03 20.58 31.43
C GLU A 637 26.29 20.98 30.15
N ASP A 638 26.20 22.28 29.82
CA ASP A 638 25.61 22.82 28.58
C ASP A 638 26.30 22.40 27.25
N ASP A 639 27.28 21.49 27.29
CA ASP A 639 27.93 20.98 26.08
C ASP A 639 27.17 19.76 25.54
N GLU A 640 25.99 20.04 24.97
CA GLU A 640 24.97 19.03 24.68
C GLU A 640 24.50 18.98 23.22
N PHE A 641 23.97 17.83 22.81
CA PHE A 641 23.15 17.73 21.60
C PHE A 641 22.18 16.54 21.64
N VAL A 642 21.14 16.62 20.82
CA VAL A 642 20.22 15.52 20.50
C VAL A 642 19.98 15.51 19.00
N GLU A 643 20.34 14.39 18.36
CA GLU A 643 20.08 14.09 16.96
C GLU A 643 18.80 13.25 16.82
N LEU A 644 17.99 13.58 15.83
CA LEU A 644 16.81 12.82 15.41
C LEU A 644 17.01 12.27 13.99
N TYR A 645 16.59 11.03 13.75
CA TYR A 645 16.73 10.34 12.48
C TYR A 645 15.38 9.90 11.92
N ASN A 646 15.09 10.28 10.66
CA ASN A 646 13.96 9.78 9.89
C ASN A 646 14.25 8.34 9.43
N LYS A 647 13.60 7.39 10.11
CA LYS A 647 13.75 5.95 9.90
C LYS A 647 12.96 5.43 8.69
N THR A 648 12.35 6.30 7.90
CA THR A 648 11.59 5.94 6.70
C THR A 648 12.35 6.23 5.40
N ASP A 649 11.97 5.56 4.32
CA ASP A 649 12.52 5.76 2.97
C ASP A 649 11.96 6.99 2.24
N SER A 650 11.42 7.98 2.96
CA SER A 650 10.80 9.16 2.38
C SER A 650 10.92 10.38 3.28
N ALA A 651 10.91 11.58 2.69
CA ALA A 651 10.96 12.80 3.48
C ALA A 651 9.69 12.93 4.34
N ILE A 652 9.87 13.35 5.58
CA ILE A 652 8.80 13.59 6.55
C ILE A 652 8.67 15.09 6.74
N THR A 653 7.51 15.65 6.42
CA THR A 653 7.15 17.02 6.79
C THR A 653 6.57 17.02 8.21
N VAL A 654 7.10 17.89 9.06
CA VAL A 654 6.62 18.11 10.43
C VAL A 654 5.21 18.71 10.39
N ALA A 655 4.27 18.06 11.06
CA ALA A 655 2.88 18.48 11.12
C ALA A 655 2.22 17.99 12.42
N THR A 656 1.40 18.84 13.04
CA THR A 656 0.61 18.53 14.23
C THR A 656 -0.88 18.37 13.89
N THR A 657 -1.59 17.53 14.64
CA THR A 657 -3.06 17.39 14.52
C THR A 657 -3.83 18.21 15.57
N ASP A 658 -3.15 18.71 16.60
CA ASP A 658 -3.74 19.51 17.69
C ASP A 658 -3.57 21.02 17.48
N GLY A 659 -3.05 21.44 16.31
CA GLY A 659 -2.81 22.85 15.99
C GLY A 659 -1.62 23.48 16.72
N SER A 660 -0.86 22.72 17.51
CA SER A 660 0.34 23.21 18.20
C SER A 660 1.48 23.49 17.22
N ALA A 661 2.46 24.31 17.62
CA ALA A 661 3.46 24.91 16.72
C ALA A 661 4.38 23.92 15.97
N GLY A 662 4.45 22.66 16.42
CA GLY A 662 5.35 21.66 15.85
C GLY A 662 5.58 20.48 16.79
N TRP A 663 6.71 19.80 16.63
CA TRP A 663 7.10 18.65 17.45
C TRP A 663 8.16 19.03 18.48
N SER A 664 7.89 18.82 19.77
CA SER A 664 8.83 19.19 20.84
C SER A 664 9.69 18.03 21.29
N LEU A 665 11.00 18.26 21.43
CA LEU A 665 11.85 17.46 22.32
C LEU A 665 11.74 18.05 23.74
N VAL A 666 11.49 17.18 24.72
CA VAL A 666 11.16 17.55 26.10
C VAL A 666 11.97 16.64 27.05
N ALA A 667 12.56 17.20 28.10
CA ALA A 667 13.22 16.42 29.14
C ALA A 667 12.22 16.02 30.26
N SER A 668 12.62 15.13 31.17
CA SER A 668 11.71 14.57 32.18
C SER A 668 11.24 15.56 33.26
N ASP A 669 11.78 16.78 33.27
CA ASP A 669 11.22 17.93 33.98
C ASP A 669 9.91 18.48 33.37
N GLY A 670 9.54 18.02 32.17
CA GLY A 670 8.36 18.45 31.43
C GLY A 670 8.56 19.73 30.60
N VAL A 671 9.79 20.25 30.53
CA VAL A 671 10.12 21.49 29.80
C VAL A 671 10.67 21.15 28.42
N ALA A 672 10.05 21.71 27.39
CA ALA A 672 10.53 21.57 26.02
C ALA A 672 11.92 22.22 25.88
N ARG A 673 12.88 21.47 25.35
CA ARG A 673 14.21 21.99 25.01
C ARG A 673 14.15 22.71 23.66
N PHE A 674 13.53 22.10 22.66
CA PHE A 674 13.25 22.74 21.38
C PHE A 674 11.96 22.22 20.74
N THR A 675 11.38 23.00 19.83
CA THR A 675 10.24 22.61 18.99
C THR A 675 10.62 22.72 17.52
N ILE A 676 10.60 21.59 16.80
CA ILE A 676 10.75 21.56 15.35
C ILE A 676 9.47 22.12 14.73
N PRO A 677 9.51 23.19 13.91
CA PRO A 677 8.30 23.89 13.47
C PRO A 677 7.51 23.09 12.42
N ASN A 678 6.18 23.28 12.39
CA ASN A 678 5.35 22.77 11.31
C ASN A 678 5.84 23.25 9.93
N GLY A 679 5.92 22.34 8.97
CA GLY A 679 6.43 22.58 7.62
C GLY A 679 7.91 22.24 7.42
N GLU A 680 8.68 22.02 8.49
CA GLU A 680 10.07 21.54 8.41
C GLU A 680 10.13 20.14 7.76
N VAL A 681 11.21 19.81 7.03
CA VAL A 681 11.29 18.59 6.21
C VAL A 681 12.54 17.79 6.53
N ILE A 682 12.37 16.71 7.30
CA ILE A 682 13.46 15.76 7.61
C ILE A 682 13.59 14.76 6.43
N PRO A 683 14.71 14.73 5.69
CA PRO A 683 14.85 13.91 4.48
C PRO A 683 14.69 12.41 4.73
N ALA A 684 14.39 11.65 3.67
CA ALA A 684 14.42 10.19 3.67
C ALA A 684 15.77 9.67 4.18
N ARG A 685 15.78 8.83 5.24
CA ARG A 685 17.02 8.37 5.89
C ARG A 685 17.94 9.51 6.38
N GLY A 686 17.36 10.68 6.67
CA GLY A 686 18.06 11.92 7.05
C GLY A 686 17.91 12.30 8.51
N HIS A 687 18.61 13.35 8.90
CA HIS A 687 18.89 13.72 10.28
C HIS A 687 18.42 15.15 10.60
N TYR A 688 18.11 15.43 11.86
CA TYR A 688 17.79 16.76 12.36
C TYR A 688 18.43 16.96 13.75
N LEU A 689 19.21 18.03 13.91
CA LEU A 689 20.09 18.22 15.07
C LEU A 689 19.63 19.38 15.97
N GLY A 690 19.41 19.11 17.25
CA GLY A 690 19.26 20.11 18.30
C GLY A 690 20.52 20.22 19.16
N THR A 691 20.98 21.43 19.48
CA THR A 691 22.24 21.66 20.24
C THR A 691 22.05 22.73 21.32
N ASN A 692 22.63 22.55 22.52
CA ASN A 692 22.66 23.62 23.51
C ASN A 692 23.65 24.70 23.06
N SER A 693 23.19 25.93 22.83
CA SER A 693 24.02 27.01 22.26
C SER A 693 25.10 27.53 23.20
N ASP A 694 25.02 27.21 24.49
CA ASP A 694 25.82 27.89 25.51
C ASP A 694 27.20 27.24 25.70
N ALA A 695 27.35 25.94 25.36
CA ALA A 695 28.68 25.30 25.29
C ALA A 695 28.91 24.22 24.20
N TYR A 696 27.98 23.99 23.25
CA TYR A 696 28.10 22.91 22.24
C TYR A 696 29.41 22.94 21.41
N SER A 697 30.28 21.97 21.69
CA SER A 697 31.67 21.90 21.22
C SER A 697 31.89 21.19 19.89
N LEU A 698 30.90 20.41 19.42
CA LEU A 698 31.03 19.57 18.21
C LEU A 698 30.65 20.32 16.90
N ALA A 699 30.32 21.62 16.97
CA ALA A 699 29.90 22.44 15.83
C ALA A 699 30.91 22.54 14.65
N SER A 700 32.15 22.09 14.86
CA SER A 700 33.19 22.00 13.82
C SER A 700 33.29 20.64 13.12
N TYR A 701 32.58 19.62 13.61
CA TYR A 701 32.54 18.29 12.99
C TYR A 701 31.95 18.38 11.58
N PRO A 702 32.49 17.70 10.55
CA PRO A 702 31.91 17.73 9.22
C PRO A 702 30.47 17.21 9.22
N ALA A 703 29.57 17.87 8.49
CA ALA A 703 28.25 17.35 8.19
C ALA A 703 28.19 17.05 6.68
N GLY A 704 27.69 18.00 5.90
CA GLY A 704 27.53 17.95 4.45
C GLY A 704 28.73 18.46 3.64
N ASN A 705 28.42 19.03 2.48
CA ASN A 705 29.41 19.39 1.47
C ASN A 705 30.08 20.74 1.78
N GLY A 706 31.10 20.70 2.65
CA GLY A 706 31.74 21.91 3.20
C GLY A 706 30.99 22.55 4.36
N THR A 707 29.89 21.94 4.82
CA THR A 707 29.14 22.33 6.02
C THR A 707 29.57 21.50 7.23
N THR A 708 29.36 22.04 8.43
CA THR A 708 29.63 21.36 9.70
C THR A 708 28.33 21.04 10.46
N ALA A 709 28.45 20.29 11.55
CA ALA A 709 27.37 19.86 12.43
C ALA A 709 26.83 21.00 13.33
N THR A 710 26.59 22.18 12.78
CA THR A 710 25.78 23.20 13.46
C THR A 710 24.36 22.65 13.67
N GLY A 711 23.75 22.92 14.82
CA GLY A 711 22.36 22.55 15.07
C GLY A 711 21.41 23.13 14.03
N ASN A 712 20.39 22.36 13.63
CA ASN A 712 19.23 22.88 12.90
C ASN A 712 18.35 23.75 13.80
N ILE A 713 18.38 23.48 15.11
CA ILE A 713 17.75 24.29 16.15
C ILE A 713 18.66 24.34 17.39
N THR A 714 18.51 25.40 18.18
CA THR A 714 19.29 25.60 19.42
C THR A 714 18.39 25.68 20.64
N TYR A 715 18.94 25.35 21.80
CA TYR A 715 18.33 25.53 23.12
C TYR A 715 19.37 26.03 24.14
N THR A 716 18.96 26.45 25.33
CA THR A 716 19.85 27.01 26.39
C THR A 716 19.55 26.43 27.78
N THR A 717 18.78 25.34 27.84
CA THR A 717 18.39 24.70 29.10
C THR A 717 19.02 23.32 29.13
N ASP A 718 20.03 23.14 30.00
CA ASP A 718 20.63 21.86 30.40
C ASP A 718 19.63 20.69 30.39
N ILE A 719 20.03 19.52 29.89
CA ILE A 719 19.32 18.25 30.08
C ILE A 719 20.08 17.46 31.15
N PRO A 720 19.64 17.49 32.42
CA PRO A 720 20.45 17.01 33.53
C PRO A 720 20.94 15.56 33.38
N ASP A 721 22.15 15.29 33.85
CA ASP A 721 22.73 13.94 33.85
C ASP A 721 21.73 12.89 34.37
N ASN A 722 21.50 11.85 33.55
CA ASN A 722 20.55 10.75 33.76
C ASN A 722 19.06 11.06 33.60
N ALA A 723 18.65 12.31 33.37
CA ALA A 723 17.28 12.63 32.98
C ALA A 723 16.90 11.96 31.66
N GLY A 724 15.63 11.58 31.51
CA GLY A 724 15.09 11.13 30.25
C GLY A 724 14.71 12.26 29.31
N ILE A 725 14.77 11.99 28.00
CA ILE A 725 14.26 12.85 26.93
C ILE A 725 13.21 12.10 26.11
N ALA A 726 12.21 12.83 25.61
CA ALA A 726 11.17 12.31 24.73
C ALA A 726 10.87 13.28 23.59
N LEU A 727 10.62 12.74 22.40
CA LEU A 727 10.13 13.49 21.25
C LEU A 727 8.61 13.35 21.17
N PHE A 728 7.88 14.46 21.12
CA PHE A 728 6.42 14.50 21.04
C PHE A 728 5.94 15.12 19.73
N ARG A 729 4.85 14.56 19.16
CA ARG A 729 4.18 15.08 17.96
C ARG A 729 3.34 16.36 18.17
N THR A 730 3.67 17.12 19.21
CA THR A 730 2.93 18.28 19.71
C THR A 730 3.88 19.19 20.49
N ALA A 731 3.60 20.48 20.50
CA ALA A 731 4.22 21.48 21.37
C ALA A 731 3.36 21.87 22.59
N THR A 732 2.15 21.30 22.71
CA THR A 732 1.23 21.55 23.83
C THR A 732 1.65 20.73 25.03
N ALA A 733 2.14 21.36 26.10
CA ALA A 733 2.65 20.65 27.29
C ALA A 733 1.63 19.71 27.96
N ALA A 734 0.34 20.06 27.96
CA ALA A 734 -0.73 19.20 28.46
C ALA A 734 -0.94 17.91 27.63
N ASN A 735 -0.42 17.86 26.39
CA ASN A 735 -0.54 16.74 25.48
C ASN A 735 0.71 15.83 25.47
N PHE A 736 1.75 16.14 26.26
CA PHE A 736 2.94 15.29 26.46
C PHE A 736 2.54 13.99 27.17
N THR A 737 2.24 12.97 26.37
CA THR A 737 1.62 11.71 26.78
C THR A 737 2.11 10.58 25.89
N LEU A 738 2.04 9.32 26.36
CA LEU A 738 2.46 8.15 25.57
C LEU A 738 1.75 8.06 24.20
N ALA A 739 0.50 8.50 24.10
CA ALA A 739 -0.26 8.53 22.85
C ALA A 739 0.31 9.54 21.82
N ASN A 740 1.12 10.50 22.24
CA ASN A 740 1.74 11.52 21.39
C ASN A 740 3.27 11.45 21.34
N ARG A 741 3.89 10.47 22.01
CA ARG A 741 5.34 10.24 21.96
C ARG A 741 5.71 9.55 20.65
N PHE A 742 6.78 10.02 20.00
CA PHE A 742 7.42 9.31 18.89
C PHE A 742 8.47 8.32 19.37
N ASP A 743 9.30 8.76 20.32
CA ASP A 743 10.44 8.05 20.87
C ASP A 743 10.81 8.65 22.24
N ALA A 744 11.55 7.91 23.07
CA ALA A 744 12.27 8.42 24.23
C ALA A 744 13.64 7.74 24.42
N ALA A 745 14.56 8.45 25.08
CA ALA A 745 15.80 7.91 25.59
C ALA A 745 15.95 8.33 27.07
N GLY A 746 15.95 7.36 27.99
CA GLY A 746 16.14 7.62 29.41
C GLY A 746 17.05 6.61 30.11
N SER A 747 17.72 7.04 31.17
CA SER A 747 18.66 6.19 31.91
C SER A 747 17.93 5.13 32.75
N ALA A 748 18.64 4.10 33.20
CA ALA A 748 18.11 3.16 34.18
C ALA A 748 17.66 3.82 35.51
N ALA A 749 18.17 5.03 35.81
CA ALA A 749 17.75 5.83 36.96
C ALA A 749 16.52 6.73 36.69
N GLU A 750 16.17 6.99 35.43
CA GLU A 750 14.94 7.70 35.08
C GLU A 750 13.72 6.85 35.46
N ALA A 751 12.85 7.40 36.30
CA ALA A 751 11.67 6.74 36.84
C ALA A 751 10.40 7.03 36.02
N ASN A 752 10.37 8.14 35.29
CA ASN A 752 9.24 8.53 34.47
C ASN A 752 9.28 7.80 33.11
N THR A 753 8.49 6.73 32.99
CA THR A 753 8.38 5.90 31.77
C THR A 753 7.81 6.64 30.55
N LEU A 754 7.38 7.90 30.70
CA LEU A 754 7.08 8.79 29.59
C LEU A 754 8.37 9.25 28.85
N TYR A 755 9.49 9.36 29.57
CA TYR A 755 10.79 9.83 29.07
C TYR A 755 11.85 8.72 28.99
N LYS A 756 11.39 7.45 28.95
CA LYS A 756 12.24 6.27 28.84
C LYS A 756 11.52 5.14 28.10
N GLU A 757 12.28 4.27 27.44
CA GLU A 757 11.78 3.02 26.89
C GLU A 757 12.52 1.80 27.49
N GLY A 758 11.76 0.75 27.77
CA GLY A 758 12.24 -0.48 28.43
C GLY A 758 12.95 -0.23 29.76
N ALA A 759 14.13 -0.83 29.93
CA ALA A 759 14.90 -0.74 31.17
C ALA A 759 15.59 0.63 31.33
N GLY A 760 15.97 1.26 30.21
CA GLY A 760 16.83 2.43 30.16
C GLY A 760 18.27 2.11 29.81
N TYR A 761 18.98 3.09 29.22
CA TYR A 761 20.43 2.97 29.02
C TYR A 761 21.18 3.01 30.38
N PRO A 762 22.40 2.45 30.49
CA PRO A 762 23.15 2.43 31.76
C PRO A 762 23.39 3.83 32.34
N THR A 763 23.13 4.00 33.63
CA THR A 763 23.29 5.25 34.38
C THR A 763 24.73 5.82 34.28
N LEU A 764 24.85 7.11 33.99
CA LEU A 764 26.09 7.89 34.02
C LEU A 764 26.55 8.12 35.47
N VAL A 765 27.86 8.06 35.71
CA VAL A 765 28.45 8.31 37.03
C VAL A 765 29.03 9.73 37.09
N THR A 766 28.31 10.63 37.73
CA THR A 766 28.78 11.97 38.11
C THR A 766 29.46 11.96 39.49
N PRO A 767 30.48 12.80 39.75
CA PRO A 767 31.04 13.85 38.88
C PRO A 767 32.28 13.38 38.08
N GLY A 768 32.55 14.02 36.94
CA GLY A 768 33.84 13.89 36.22
C GLY A 768 33.76 13.69 34.70
N LEU A 769 32.56 13.58 34.13
CA LEU A 769 32.32 13.24 32.72
C LEU A 769 32.48 14.41 31.72
N ASN A 770 33.46 15.32 31.91
CA ASN A 770 33.81 16.34 30.90
C ASN A 770 34.70 15.72 29.79
N ILE A 771 34.15 14.79 29.01
CA ILE A 771 34.86 14.04 27.96
C ILE A 771 34.05 13.95 26.66
N ASP A 772 34.71 13.67 25.54
CA ASP A 772 34.05 13.35 24.27
C ASP A 772 33.39 11.96 24.32
N TYR A 773 32.11 11.92 24.66
CA TYR A 773 31.26 10.72 24.64
C TYR A 773 29.92 10.98 23.94
N ALA A 774 29.22 9.92 23.53
CA ALA A 774 27.81 9.97 23.14
C ALA A 774 27.08 8.67 23.50
N PHE A 775 25.75 8.72 23.59
CA PHE A 775 24.89 7.56 23.41
C PHE A 775 24.39 7.57 21.96
N TYR A 776 24.58 6.48 21.22
CA TYR A 776 24.05 6.35 19.85
C TYR A 776 23.31 5.02 19.68
N ARG A 777 22.25 4.99 18.86
CA ARG A 777 21.47 3.77 18.59
C ARG A 777 22.29 2.79 17.74
N ASP A 778 22.25 1.51 18.09
CA ASP A 778 23.04 0.45 17.46
C ASP A 778 22.74 0.36 15.95
N LEU A 779 23.77 0.65 15.13
CA LEU A 779 23.68 0.66 13.68
C LEU A 779 23.97 -0.70 13.04
N ALA A 780 24.02 -1.80 13.80
CA ALA A 780 24.31 -3.17 13.31
C ALA A 780 23.50 -3.59 12.07
N SER A 781 22.26 -3.11 11.96
CA SER A 781 21.34 -3.43 10.85
C SER A 781 21.57 -2.58 9.58
N GLY A 782 22.41 -1.55 9.68
CA GLY A 782 22.56 -0.46 8.72
C GLY A 782 21.71 0.77 9.04
N THR A 783 20.80 0.69 10.01
CA THR A 783 19.94 1.80 10.49
C THR A 783 19.78 1.77 12.02
N PRO A 784 19.42 2.89 12.67
CA PRO A 784 19.18 2.95 14.12
C PRO A 784 18.24 1.84 14.62
N LEU A 785 18.74 0.98 15.50
CA LEU A 785 17.92 -0.02 16.18
C LEU A 785 16.89 0.67 17.07
N ASP A 786 15.66 0.16 17.04
CA ASP A 786 14.57 0.62 17.89
C ASP A 786 13.70 -0.59 18.21
N THR A 787 13.61 -0.93 19.48
CA THR A 787 12.94 -2.12 20.00
C THR A 787 11.98 -1.79 21.14
N GLY A 788 11.84 -0.52 21.51
CA GLY A 788 11.10 -0.09 22.69
C GLY A 788 11.87 -0.32 24.00
N ASP A 789 13.20 -0.49 23.94
CA ASP A 789 14.05 -0.69 25.11
C ASP A 789 15.43 -0.04 24.93
N ASN A 790 15.63 1.08 25.61
CA ASN A 790 16.86 1.86 25.48
C ASN A 790 18.13 1.08 25.91
N PHE A 791 18.02 0.04 26.73
CA PHE A 791 19.15 -0.84 27.06
C PHE A 791 19.61 -1.67 25.85
N ASN A 792 18.66 -2.13 25.04
CA ASN A 792 18.92 -2.92 23.85
C ASN A 792 19.19 -2.06 22.61
N ASP A 793 18.71 -0.81 22.59
CA ASP A 793 18.85 0.09 21.45
C ASP A 793 20.13 0.94 21.47
N PHE A 794 20.55 1.47 22.63
CA PHE A 794 21.69 2.41 22.72
C PHE A 794 23.02 1.77 23.09
N LEU A 795 24.10 2.35 22.57
CA LEU A 795 25.49 2.06 22.89
C LEU A 795 26.17 3.33 23.42
N PHE A 796 26.88 3.21 24.54
CA PHE A 796 27.72 4.29 25.07
C PHE A 796 29.11 4.22 24.43
N ILE A 797 29.57 5.35 23.88
CA ILE A 797 30.87 5.47 23.21
C ILE A 797 31.64 6.68 23.71
N ASP A 798 32.97 6.58 23.81
CA ASP A 798 33.85 7.73 24.03
C ASP A 798 35.23 7.56 23.38
N THR A 799 35.94 8.68 23.20
CA THR A 799 37.23 8.73 22.49
C THR A 799 38.44 8.31 23.36
N ASN A 800 38.22 8.02 24.65
CA ASN A 800 39.29 7.80 25.63
C ASN A 800 39.48 6.33 26.03
N GLY A 801 38.41 5.52 26.10
CA GLY A 801 38.48 4.13 26.57
C GLY A 801 38.76 3.95 28.08
N SER A 802 39.16 5.00 28.82
CA SER A 802 39.39 4.96 30.27
C SER A 802 38.16 4.54 31.09
N CYS A 803 38.26 3.45 31.85
CA CYS A 803 37.11 2.78 32.50
C CYS A 803 36.58 3.41 33.80
N ALA A 804 36.78 4.72 34.01
CA ALA A 804 36.55 5.36 35.30
C ALA A 804 35.13 5.90 35.55
N TYR A 805 34.22 5.93 34.55
CA TYR A 805 33.03 6.80 34.58
C TYR A 805 31.67 6.15 34.19
N ALA A 806 31.59 4.82 34.02
CA ALA A 806 30.34 4.14 33.60
C ALA A 806 30.10 2.79 34.31
N VAL A 807 28.84 2.50 34.66
CA VAL A 807 28.43 1.37 35.53
C VAL A 807 28.36 0.02 34.79
N ASN A 808 29.34 -0.34 33.96
CA ASN A 808 29.50 -1.73 33.49
C ASN A 808 30.89 -2.07 32.91
N CYS A 809 31.98 -1.56 33.50
CA CYS A 809 33.35 -1.77 32.98
C CYS A 809 33.95 -3.18 33.21
N THR A 810 33.19 -4.17 33.68
CA THR A 810 33.68 -5.51 34.06
C THR A 810 32.89 -6.68 33.46
N SER A 811 31.71 -6.44 32.90
CA SER A 811 30.88 -7.46 32.26
C SER A 811 31.25 -7.59 30.77
N PHE A 812 32.11 -8.56 30.45
CA PHE A 812 32.26 -9.03 29.07
C PHE A 812 31.05 -9.88 28.68
N ASP A 813 29.91 -9.20 28.49
CA ASP A 813 28.78 -9.76 27.77
C ASP A 813 29.05 -9.71 26.25
N ASN A 814 28.67 -10.77 25.56
CA ASN A 814 28.83 -10.92 24.11
C ASN A 814 27.73 -10.17 23.32
N THR A 815 26.73 -9.59 24.01
CA THR A 815 25.62 -8.81 23.42
C THR A 815 26.03 -7.47 22.80
N ARG A 816 27.29 -7.05 22.91
CA ARG A 816 27.79 -5.68 22.66
C ARG A 816 27.25 -4.63 23.64
N ARG A 817 26.37 -4.95 24.60
CA ARG A 817 25.79 -3.93 25.50
C ARG A 817 26.78 -3.56 26.60
N GLY A 818 27.17 -2.29 26.63
CA GLY A 818 28.29 -1.80 27.42
C GLY A 818 28.92 -0.56 26.79
N ARG A 819 30.12 -0.23 27.26
CA ARG A 819 30.89 0.94 26.86
C ARG A 819 32.00 0.55 25.88
N HIS A 820 32.16 1.29 24.78
CA HIS A 820 33.17 1.04 23.75
C HIS A 820 33.96 2.30 23.39
N LEU A 821 35.14 2.11 22.78
CA LEU A 821 35.81 3.18 22.07
C LEU A 821 34.96 3.61 20.85
N GLY A 822 34.80 4.91 20.68
CA GLY A 822 34.13 5.49 19.53
C GLY A 822 34.32 7.00 19.49
N ALA A 823 33.44 7.69 18.78
CA ALA A 823 33.37 9.16 18.79
C ALA A 823 31.93 9.65 18.58
N PRO A 824 31.55 10.79 19.19
CA PRO A 824 30.39 11.53 18.74
C PRO A 824 30.50 11.82 17.24
N GLY A 825 29.41 11.65 16.50
CA GLY A 825 29.38 11.84 15.05
C GLY A 825 28.11 12.54 14.55
N PRO A 826 27.70 13.67 15.15
CA PRO A 826 26.38 14.27 14.95
C PRO A 826 26.11 14.72 13.52
N GLU A 827 24.87 14.55 13.08
CA GLU A 827 24.40 14.83 11.73
C GLU A 827 23.16 15.74 11.72
N ASN A 828 23.16 16.71 10.80
CA ASN A 828 22.08 17.68 10.63
C ASN A 828 21.41 17.51 9.26
N LEU A 829 20.43 18.35 8.92
CA LEU A 829 19.74 18.33 7.62
C LEU A 829 20.67 18.39 6.38
N SER A 830 21.94 18.80 6.52
CA SER A 830 22.92 18.82 5.43
C SER A 830 23.78 17.55 5.32
N SER A 831 23.69 16.61 6.25
CA SER A 831 24.55 15.44 6.31
C SER A 831 24.29 14.40 5.20
N PRO A 832 25.34 13.68 4.76
CA PRO A 832 25.22 12.46 3.95
C PRO A 832 24.27 11.44 4.60
N ILE A 833 23.44 10.79 3.79
CA ILE A 833 22.44 9.83 4.28
C ILE A 833 22.78 8.41 3.83
N VAL A 834 22.26 7.41 4.54
CA VAL A 834 22.61 6.00 4.30
C VAL A 834 22.22 5.56 2.87
N ARG A 835 23.18 4.95 2.17
CA ARG A 835 23.13 4.60 0.73
C ARG A 835 23.64 3.19 0.42
N ASN A 836 23.74 2.31 1.43
CA ASN A 836 24.19 0.91 1.31
C ASN A 836 23.59 0.13 0.12
N ALA A 837 22.31 0.36 -0.20
CA ALA A 837 21.60 -0.33 -1.27
C ALA A 837 22.03 0.11 -2.69
N THR A 838 22.44 1.38 -2.86
CA THR A 838 22.71 1.99 -4.17
C THR A 838 24.19 2.30 -4.41
N ILE A 839 24.99 2.53 -3.37
CA ILE A 839 26.46 2.66 -3.47
C ILE A 839 27.10 1.35 -3.00
N LYS A 840 27.08 0.35 -3.89
CA LYS A 840 27.49 -1.03 -3.56
C LYS A 840 29.02 -1.16 -3.53
N SER A 841 29.51 -1.90 -2.55
CA SER A 841 30.93 -2.28 -2.43
C SER A 841 31.25 -3.54 -3.23
N SER A 842 32.47 -3.63 -3.73
CA SER A 842 33.04 -4.79 -4.42
C SER A 842 34.55 -4.91 -4.11
N LEU A 843 35.16 -6.02 -4.55
CA LEU A 843 36.60 -6.21 -4.45
C LEU A 843 37.33 -5.31 -5.47
N ILE A 844 38.53 -4.84 -5.12
CA ILE A 844 39.39 -4.12 -6.07
C ILE A 844 40.07 -5.09 -7.05
N ASP A 845 40.23 -6.34 -6.64
CA ASP A 845 40.66 -7.46 -7.48
C ASP A 845 39.69 -8.64 -7.30
N PRO A 846 38.75 -8.87 -8.24
CA PRO A 846 37.81 -9.99 -8.17
C PRO A 846 38.44 -11.38 -8.29
N ALA A 847 39.68 -11.49 -8.79
CA ALA A 847 40.39 -12.76 -8.90
C ALA A 847 41.10 -13.19 -7.60
N GLN A 848 41.16 -12.29 -6.61
CA GLN A 848 41.70 -12.56 -5.28
C GLN A 848 40.59 -12.59 -4.25
N SER A 849 40.76 -13.37 -3.18
CA SER A 849 39.74 -13.43 -2.12
C SER A 849 39.56 -12.07 -1.42
N ALA A 850 38.42 -11.88 -0.77
CA ALA A 850 38.17 -10.73 0.09
C ALA A 850 39.12 -10.63 1.31
N THR A 851 39.88 -11.69 1.59
CA THR A 851 40.72 -11.90 2.76
C THR A 851 42.23 -11.77 2.48
N ALA A 852 42.64 -11.78 1.21
CA ALA A 852 44.02 -11.78 0.74
C ALA A 852 44.43 -10.46 0.03
N PRO A 853 45.73 -10.22 -0.22
CA PRO A 853 46.19 -9.10 -1.04
C PRO A 853 45.66 -9.21 -2.49
N PRO A 854 45.38 -8.09 -3.18
CA PRO A 854 45.49 -6.70 -2.70
C PRO A 854 44.27 -6.24 -1.89
N ASN A 855 43.16 -6.99 -1.89
CA ASN A 855 41.88 -6.65 -1.25
C ASN A 855 41.96 -6.47 0.28
N ARG A 856 42.86 -7.19 0.95
CA ARG A 856 43.17 -7.04 2.38
C ARG A 856 44.64 -7.35 2.63
N VAL A 857 45.34 -6.48 3.35
CA VAL A 857 46.76 -6.62 3.67
C VAL A 857 46.98 -6.41 5.16
N ARG A 858 47.68 -7.35 5.81
CA ARG A 858 48.20 -7.20 7.16
C ARG A 858 49.65 -6.72 7.08
N ASP A 859 49.94 -5.62 7.74
CA ASP A 859 51.29 -5.16 8.06
C ASP A 859 51.61 -5.54 9.52
N PHE A 860 52.86 -5.88 9.79
CA PHE A 860 53.37 -6.25 11.11
C PHE A 860 54.36 -5.21 11.66
N THR A 861 54.70 -4.18 10.88
CA THR A 861 55.57 -3.07 11.31
C THR A 861 54.88 -2.30 12.45
N SER A 862 55.49 -2.30 13.63
CA SER A 862 54.94 -1.62 14.81
C SER A 862 54.97 -0.10 14.64
N ASP A 863 53.83 0.53 14.90
CA ASP A 863 53.62 1.98 14.85
C ASP A 863 52.77 2.38 16.08
N ALA A 864 53.35 2.14 17.27
CA ALA A 864 52.67 2.34 18.56
C ALA A 864 52.23 3.79 18.78
N GLY A 865 53.03 4.76 18.34
CA GLY A 865 52.71 6.20 18.44
C GLY A 865 51.51 6.64 17.61
N ASN A 866 51.02 5.81 16.68
CA ASN A 866 49.76 5.99 15.98
C ASN A 866 48.84 4.77 16.20
N GLN A 867 48.71 4.32 17.45
CA GLN A 867 47.73 3.32 17.86
C GLN A 867 47.82 1.99 17.09
N SER A 868 49.02 1.61 16.64
CA SER A 868 49.27 0.44 15.80
C SER A 868 50.42 -0.41 16.33
N THR A 869 50.37 -0.73 17.62
CA THR A 869 51.40 -1.46 18.38
C THR A 869 51.77 -2.81 17.75
N PHE A 870 50.79 -3.53 17.18
CA PHE A 870 50.99 -4.78 16.45
C PHE A 870 50.86 -4.62 14.92
N GLY A 871 51.13 -3.42 14.40
CA GLY A 871 50.99 -3.07 12.99
C GLY A 871 49.56 -2.73 12.58
N THR A 872 49.25 -2.88 11.29
CA THR A 872 48.00 -2.38 10.71
C THR A 872 47.31 -3.39 9.79
N LEU A 873 46.00 -3.25 9.64
CA LEU A 873 45.20 -3.94 8.64
C LEU A 873 44.67 -2.91 7.62
N SER A 874 45.10 -3.03 6.36
CA SER A 874 44.49 -2.29 5.24
C SER A 874 43.39 -3.14 4.60
N ILE A 875 42.17 -2.60 4.52
CA ILE A 875 41.04 -3.18 3.80
C ILE A 875 40.74 -2.28 2.60
N ARG A 876 40.74 -2.86 1.39
CA ARG A 876 40.59 -2.11 0.13
C ARG A 876 39.35 -2.56 -0.62
N ARG A 877 38.47 -1.62 -1.00
CA ARG A 877 37.20 -1.90 -1.68
C ARG A 877 36.94 -0.90 -2.79
N ARG A 878 36.23 -1.35 -3.82
CA ARG A 878 35.71 -0.52 -4.91
C ARG A 878 34.24 -0.23 -4.64
N PHE A 879 33.84 1.03 -4.62
CA PHE A 879 32.46 1.47 -4.48
C PHE A 879 31.98 2.09 -5.79
N THR A 880 30.80 1.70 -6.27
CA THR A 880 30.20 2.23 -7.51
C THR A 880 28.96 3.03 -7.17
N ASN A 881 28.82 4.23 -7.74
CA ASN A 881 27.59 5.00 -7.65
C ASN A 881 26.54 4.39 -8.61
N ASN A 882 25.52 3.72 -8.06
CA ASN A 882 24.36 3.24 -8.82
C ASN A 882 23.08 4.05 -8.47
N THR A 883 23.24 5.29 -8.02
CA THR A 883 22.14 6.27 -7.98
C THR A 883 21.95 6.89 -9.37
N ALA A 884 20.80 7.52 -9.60
CA ALA A 884 20.52 8.26 -10.83
C ALA A 884 21.18 9.67 -10.88
N ALA A 885 21.90 10.06 -9.83
CA ALA A 885 22.51 11.38 -9.68
C ALA A 885 24.02 11.28 -9.52
N ASN A 886 24.70 12.43 -9.54
CA ASN A 886 26.05 12.53 -9.00
C ASN A 886 26.08 12.11 -7.52
N VAL A 887 27.29 11.93 -6.99
CA VAL A 887 27.52 11.88 -5.54
C VAL A 887 28.59 12.91 -5.22
N THR A 888 28.23 13.96 -4.49
CA THR A 888 29.12 15.11 -4.21
C THR A 888 29.81 15.03 -2.86
N ARG A 889 29.43 14.10 -1.98
CA ARG A 889 30.16 13.74 -0.75
C ARG A 889 29.97 12.25 -0.47
N LEU A 890 31.05 11.57 -0.07
CA LEU A 890 31.06 10.15 0.26
C LEU A 890 31.77 9.91 1.61
N ARG A 891 31.01 9.41 2.58
CA ARG A 891 31.37 9.11 3.97
C ARG A 891 31.18 7.61 4.24
N PHE A 892 31.91 7.07 5.21
CA PHE A 892 31.69 5.72 5.74
C PHE A 892 31.72 5.70 7.27
N ARG A 893 30.58 5.47 7.94
CA ARG A 893 30.47 5.35 9.41
C ARG A 893 30.74 3.93 9.89
N VAL A 894 31.47 3.78 11.00
CA VAL A 894 31.76 2.48 11.61
C VAL A 894 30.59 2.01 12.46
N VAL A 895 29.91 0.95 12.01
CA VAL A 895 28.67 0.43 12.62
C VAL A 895 28.85 -0.86 13.41
N ASP A 896 29.97 -1.56 13.22
CA ASP A 896 30.48 -2.59 14.14
C ASP A 896 31.99 -2.74 13.95
N ILE A 897 32.73 -2.73 15.05
CA ILE A 897 34.17 -2.95 15.07
C ILE A 897 34.55 -3.67 16.35
N THR A 898 35.46 -4.64 16.27
CA THR A 898 36.13 -5.15 17.46
C THR A 898 37.21 -4.15 17.87
N THR A 899 36.88 -3.31 18.84
CA THR A 899 37.70 -2.24 19.42
C THR A 899 37.58 -2.27 20.94
N PHE A 900 38.49 -1.63 21.66
CA PHE A 900 38.49 -1.61 23.12
C PHE A 900 37.10 -1.27 23.73
N PRO A 901 36.65 -2.00 24.77
CA PRO A 901 37.29 -3.14 25.40
C PRO A 901 37.02 -4.45 24.64
N VAL A 902 38.05 -5.28 24.45
CA VAL A 902 37.93 -6.63 23.84
C VAL A 902 38.62 -7.71 24.69
N PRO A 903 38.07 -8.94 24.76
CA PRO A 903 38.68 -10.02 25.50
C PRO A 903 39.89 -10.60 24.76
N ALA A 904 40.78 -11.29 25.47
CA ALA A 904 41.93 -11.95 24.88
C ALA A 904 41.51 -12.92 23.74
N GLY A 905 42.23 -12.88 22.62
CA GLY A 905 41.87 -13.63 21.40
C GLY A 905 40.92 -12.90 20.44
N THR A 906 40.37 -11.75 20.84
CA THR A 906 39.68 -10.79 19.96
C THR A 906 40.61 -9.61 19.66
N ALA A 907 40.57 -9.07 18.44
CA ALA A 907 41.41 -7.97 18.02
C ALA A 907 40.88 -6.63 18.56
N ASP A 908 41.79 -5.73 18.95
CA ASP A 908 41.49 -4.34 19.24
C ASP A 908 41.93 -3.49 18.03
N LEU A 909 40.95 -3.05 17.24
CA LEU A 909 41.14 -2.33 15.98
C LEU A 909 40.77 -0.85 16.11
N ARG A 910 41.68 0.02 15.67
CA ARG A 910 41.57 1.47 15.75
C ARG A 910 41.50 2.09 14.36
N ALA A 911 40.42 2.80 14.04
CA ALA A 911 40.30 3.50 12.77
C ALA A 911 41.38 4.59 12.64
N ARG A 912 42.04 4.68 11.46
CA ARG A 912 43.09 5.65 11.16
C ARG A 912 42.89 6.30 9.79
N THR A 913 43.25 7.59 9.68
CA THR A 913 43.53 8.23 8.39
C THR A 913 44.58 7.43 7.62
N SER A 914 44.36 7.24 6.32
CA SER A 914 45.20 6.45 5.44
C SER A 914 45.66 7.25 4.22
N THR A 915 46.83 6.90 3.67
CA THR A 915 47.36 7.49 2.45
C THR A 915 46.96 6.70 1.21
N THR A 916 46.80 7.42 0.09
CA THR A 916 46.63 6.83 -1.25
C THR A 916 47.82 5.96 -1.62
N VAL A 917 47.55 4.80 -2.25
CA VAL A 917 48.55 3.83 -2.69
C VAL A 917 48.23 3.31 -4.08
N VAL A 918 49.26 2.97 -4.86
CA VAL A 918 49.13 2.15 -6.07
C VAL A 918 49.24 0.68 -5.65
N VAL A 919 48.39 -0.19 -6.19
CA VAL A 919 48.45 -1.63 -5.94
C VAL A 919 48.30 -2.42 -7.25
N THR A 920 49.05 -3.51 -7.40
CA THR A 920 48.87 -4.43 -8.52
C THR A 920 47.68 -5.35 -8.26
N THR A 921 46.80 -5.47 -9.24
CA THR A 921 45.69 -6.44 -9.31
C THR A 921 45.94 -7.41 -10.47
N SER A 922 45.13 -8.47 -10.57
CA SER A 922 45.03 -9.33 -11.76
C SER A 922 44.80 -8.56 -13.07
N GLY A 923 44.14 -7.40 -13.02
CA GLY A 923 43.92 -6.48 -14.14
C GLY A 923 45.01 -5.42 -14.34
N GLY A 924 46.12 -5.50 -13.59
CA GLY A 924 47.21 -4.52 -13.61
C GLY A 924 47.18 -3.52 -12.43
N PRO A 925 48.02 -2.46 -12.47
CA PRO A 925 48.11 -1.46 -11.41
C PRO A 925 46.86 -0.59 -11.32
N VAL A 926 46.33 -0.40 -10.10
CA VAL A 926 45.23 0.52 -9.81
C VAL A 926 45.58 1.46 -8.67
N ASN A 927 45.11 2.71 -8.76
CA ASN A 927 45.11 3.62 -7.63
C ASN A 927 44.04 3.18 -6.63
N VAL A 928 44.38 3.21 -5.34
CA VAL A 928 43.46 3.02 -4.22
C VAL A 928 43.64 4.18 -3.26
N GLN A 929 42.60 4.98 -3.12
CA GLN A 929 42.65 6.25 -2.41
C GLN A 929 42.70 6.07 -0.89
N GLY A 930 43.42 6.97 -0.23
CA GLY A 930 43.34 7.13 1.21
C GLY A 930 41.97 7.62 1.69
N THR A 931 41.59 7.24 2.90
CA THR A 931 40.42 7.79 3.61
C THR A 931 40.88 8.56 4.84
N THR A 932 40.25 9.69 5.12
CA THR A 932 40.56 10.51 6.31
C THR A 932 39.58 10.15 7.42
N LEU A 933 40.07 9.85 8.63
CA LEU A 933 39.22 9.76 9.82
C LEU A 933 38.68 11.16 10.13
N GLU A 934 37.37 11.37 10.12
CA GLU A 934 36.78 12.68 10.45
C GLU A 934 36.84 12.88 11.98
N GLN A 935 37.72 13.80 12.37
CA GLN A 935 38.04 14.24 13.73
C GLN A 935 38.60 15.66 13.66
N SER A 936 38.67 16.37 14.78
CA SER A 936 39.47 17.59 14.88
C SER A 936 40.71 17.36 15.77
N SER A 937 41.80 18.07 15.46
CA SER A 937 43.06 18.01 16.21
C SER A 937 43.20 19.13 17.26
N VAL A 938 42.22 20.02 17.33
CA VAL A 938 42.21 21.23 18.20
C VAL A 938 40.85 21.49 18.85
N ALA A 939 39.82 20.70 18.52
CA ALA A 939 38.48 20.76 19.08
C ALA A 939 37.86 19.34 19.12
N PRO A 940 36.73 19.15 19.83
CA PRO A 940 35.91 17.95 19.73
C PRO A 940 35.43 17.62 18.30
N PRO A 941 35.21 16.33 17.97
CA PRO A 941 35.57 15.14 18.73
C PRO A 941 37.03 14.77 18.43
N ALA A 942 37.90 14.86 19.43
CA ALA A 942 39.30 14.47 19.28
C ALA A 942 39.43 12.94 19.50
N GLN A 943 40.04 12.21 18.57
CA GLN A 943 40.17 10.74 18.64
C GLN A 943 41.64 10.30 18.85
N PRO A 944 42.30 10.68 19.97
CA PRO A 944 43.72 10.40 20.20
C PRO A 944 44.01 8.90 20.28
N ASN A 945 43.03 8.11 20.71
CA ASN A 945 43.12 6.66 20.80
C ASN A 945 42.83 5.93 19.47
N GLY A 946 42.64 6.67 18.38
CA GLY A 946 42.09 6.20 17.11
C GLY A 946 40.58 6.03 17.17
N GLY A 947 39.91 6.02 16.02
CA GLY A 947 38.45 5.89 15.97
C GLY A 947 37.97 4.46 16.29
N GLY A 948 36.69 4.36 16.66
CA GLY A 948 36.04 3.10 17.03
C GLY A 948 34.63 3.04 16.44
N PHE A 949 33.63 2.72 17.26
CA PHE A 949 32.22 2.81 16.86
C PHE A 949 31.81 4.25 16.55
N ASN A 950 30.88 4.43 15.62
CA ASN A 950 30.31 5.70 15.17
C ASN A 950 31.28 6.70 14.51
N SER A 951 32.60 6.57 14.72
CA SER A 951 33.64 7.26 13.96
C SER A 951 33.42 7.11 12.43
N THR A 952 33.68 8.17 11.67
CA THR A 952 33.44 8.19 10.22
C THR A 952 34.73 8.39 9.41
N PHE A 953 34.75 7.85 8.19
CA PHE A 953 35.82 8.02 7.21
C PHE A 953 35.35 8.85 6.01
N SER A 954 36.08 9.90 5.66
CA SER A 954 35.87 10.73 4.46
C SER A 954 36.63 10.20 3.25
N ALA A 955 35.97 10.10 2.10
CA ALA A 955 36.60 9.90 0.80
C ALA A 955 36.87 11.25 0.10
N GLY A 956 37.64 12.13 0.74
CA GLY A 956 37.74 13.58 0.49
C GLY A 956 38.22 14.08 -0.90
N THR A 957 38.25 13.24 -1.92
CA THR A 957 38.29 13.65 -3.34
C THR A 957 36.91 13.72 -3.97
N ILE A 958 35.90 13.11 -3.36
CA ILE A 958 34.51 13.19 -3.79
C ILE A 958 33.92 14.45 -3.17
N THR A 959 33.80 15.49 -3.99
CA THR A 959 33.40 16.86 -3.59
C THR A 959 32.37 17.42 -4.56
N LEU A 960 31.82 18.61 -4.26
CA LEU A 960 30.96 19.34 -5.22
C LEU A 960 31.66 19.63 -6.56
N ALA A 961 32.97 19.90 -6.53
CA ALA A 961 33.77 20.19 -7.73
C ALA A 961 34.26 18.92 -8.45
N THR A 962 34.30 17.78 -7.75
CA THR A 962 34.78 16.48 -8.24
C THR A 962 33.85 15.35 -7.82
N PRO A 963 32.60 15.32 -8.31
CA PRO A 963 31.61 14.32 -7.90
C PRO A 963 31.86 12.94 -8.54
N LEU A 964 31.40 11.89 -7.85
CA LEU A 964 31.33 10.54 -8.41
C LEU A 964 30.04 10.38 -9.22
N ALA A 965 30.13 10.55 -10.55
CA ALA A 965 28.97 10.44 -11.46
C ALA A 965 28.32 9.03 -11.48
N PRO A 966 27.06 8.89 -11.94
CA PRO A 966 26.41 7.59 -12.12
C PRO A 966 27.26 6.59 -12.89
N GLY A 967 27.26 5.32 -12.45
CA GLY A 967 28.02 4.22 -13.04
C GLY A 967 29.52 4.23 -12.75
N ASN A 968 30.11 5.37 -12.34
CA ASN A 968 31.52 5.45 -12.00
C ASN A 968 31.83 4.82 -10.63
N SER A 969 33.10 4.47 -10.43
CA SER A 969 33.58 3.86 -9.19
C SER A 969 34.81 4.57 -8.61
N ILE A 970 34.94 4.48 -7.28
CA ILE A 970 36.13 4.86 -6.51
C ILE A 970 36.70 3.64 -5.80
N ASN A 971 38.03 3.49 -5.80
CA ASN A 971 38.75 2.51 -4.97
C ASN A 971 39.24 3.20 -3.69
N VAL A 972 38.90 2.69 -2.51
CA VAL A 972 39.29 3.27 -1.21
C VAL A 972 40.02 2.27 -0.31
N ARG A 973 40.87 2.79 0.58
CA ARG A 973 41.69 2.06 1.56
C ARG A 973 41.30 2.49 2.98
N PHE A 974 40.54 1.65 3.68
CA PHE A 974 40.41 1.76 5.13
C PHE A 974 41.70 1.24 5.79
N LEU A 975 42.19 1.96 6.80
CA LEU A 975 43.37 1.57 7.58
C LEU A 975 42.97 1.43 9.05
N LEU A 976 43.26 0.27 9.62
CA LEU A 976 42.99 -0.04 11.02
C LEU A 976 44.31 -0.32 11.73
N GLY A 977 44.63 0.45 12.76
CA GLY A 977 45.70 0.14 13.71
C GLY A 977 45.32 -1.03 14.61
N ILE A 978 46.29 -1.80 15.08
CA ILE A 978 46.07 -3.00 15.88
C ILE A 978 46.72 -2.83 17.27
N GLN A 979 45.90 -2.73 18.32
CA GLN A 979 46.32 -2.68 19.71
C GLN A 979 46.34 -4.06 20.39
N GLN A 980 45.53 -5.00 19.91
CA GLN A 980 45.52 -6.40 20.34
C GLN A 980 45.27 -7.29 19.12
N THR A 981 45.95 -8.43 19.03
CA THR A 981 45.74 -9.39 17.93
C THR A 981 44.69 -10.43 18.28
N GLY A 982 43.78 -10.72 17.35
CA GLY A 982 42.76 -11.76 17.52
C GLY A 982 41.85 -11.90 16.31
N THR A 983 40.70 -12.57 16.51
CA THR A 983 39.56 -12.54 15.58
C THR A 983 38.94 -11.14 15.55
N PHE A 984 38.34 -10.71 14.44
CA PHE A 984 37.86 -9.33 14.31
C PHE A 984 36.55 -9.20 13.53
N ARG A 985 35.83 -8.11 13.80
CA ARG A 985 34.71 -7.61 13.00
C ARG A 985 35.00 -6.16 12.57
N PHE A 986 34.53 -5.79 11.38
CA PHE A 986 34.60 -4.43 10.86
C PHE A 986 33.53 -4.25 9.78
N PHE A 987 32.52 -3.44 10.07
CA PHE A 987 31.39 -3.14 9.19
C PHE A 987 31.20 -1.62 9.11
N LEU A 988 30.79 -1.17 7.91
CA LEU A 988 30.62 0.24 7.57
C LEU A 988 29.24 0.47 6.97
N ASN A 989 28.58 1.56 7.38
CA ASN A 989 27.59 2.21 6.53
C ASN A 989 28.30 3.00 5.43
N VAL A 990 27.66 3.09 4.26
CA VAL A 990 28.02 4.00 3.17
C VAL A 990 27.02 5.14 3.19
N GLU A 991 27.51 6.36 3.37
CA GLU A 991 26.68 7.56 3.51
C GLU A 991 27.07 8.56 2.41
N ALA A 992 26.09 9.13 1.72
CA ALA A 992 26.37 10.02 0.60
C ALA A 992 25.32 11.11 0.38
N LEU A 993 25.77 12.22 -0.18
CA LEU A 993 24.94 13.28 -0.77
C LEU A 993 24.93 13.16 -2.30
N PRO A 994 23.81 13.49 -2.98
CA PRO A 994 23.75 13.71 -4.44
C PRO A 994 24.73 14.78 -4.96
#